data_AF-A0A7X2PPX3-F1
#
_entry.id   AF-A0A7X2PPX3-F1
#
_cell.length_a   1.000
_cell.length_b   1.000
_cell.length_c   1.000
_cell.angle_alpha   90.00
_cell.angle_beta   90.00
_cell.angle_gamma   90.00
#
_symmetry.space_group_name_H-M   'P 1'
#
loop_
_entity.id
_entity.type
_entity.pdbx_description
1 polymer ?
#
loop_
_entity_poly.entity_id
_entity_poly.type
_entity_poly.pdbx_seq_one_letter_code
_entity_poly.pdbx_strand_id
1 'polypeptide(L)'
;MPGKIIQPKATWTKFKNLPASSVRRGKSFMRPNAFRAILFIFCGFAALTQPSPVWRRLLPPGFHPLPAPEARHTYSVLVSVPIPGEQRVAGGVRILAGETLLVEKPLNAGDPDLYTLIHGASAMRMELTTPAAVQLIDLGVAPHLEAEPNNSWSAANPIELGKTIWASGDEAPYIPAAISLRIEPNPHEDWYRFEWRGAKPQLVYFSLELLDRDNIPVDISVHRTENGQLREFAEGEDPVTIPHEVQALPGNKFTTRILKQPGTYYVRVKLTHPFYRLRTRVYDAPPYADPRQAVQAAVDYLIGAGDSWHANTPRRGGLFHRVSSNHQETTLCVACHATHFTQRAQLYAVRQGYNVNYPHQLSFLAERFYNNPRPFYGFEAEGAVWSRVISASANVLSRMSHLMRIYESELTHDPRPAYHSGVAAYLGLYYKDRVKLPGDETNGNTPLVSTYEVAWYSWETTRDARIAALIEQDHEIKNTIDLCYQTLALAAIDKTRHAAKIQANAERLLQLQRPDGQWSARFDEKSFPVDFQTGHALWALHAAGIPRDNPQVAKGLGYLLSRQQPFGGWLDPLQTYENFRTPFRETQMAVLALSAYYPAQTAGPKWGRTPVGPLKTLDDLNEIWDVPDPARLREIEALTTVPEPLFRAQALETLGRLGRAESLPVIGARLDDPSKLVMRAAAWAMRQVYSRRPEASTQPLLNALQSNGERERWSATRVFATHFSALAKRDAFAPILAKRIGDISPAVAMQAVKAAWQFWYWTPSLPSREILEDAILAAMAKPQHPWVERSLKEAVYNLADENIRYLYNNWVPGLALPADRERAIRGRLSIEDRLATKFAKILESGDRQQVQWLLAGLSEFELRRGDVYDPTADRSAKFNGVYNRIGNDVEQIVFFGAANDRMAKALAPHLKSDDPETRRLALLAGQMLRDAAFGEVSKIAGPPNAARDPILQAVKAAQPAPPPRAAGARARAGTARPDDDYFRGYVEPVLTTRGKDGQACVHCHATHTLFNATLGTAKNVINAEDPESSLLLVKPTSTAETEGVVNASKAAHGGGVRFEKGSPEYNTILNWIRGTKP
;
A
#
# COMPACT_ATOMS: atom_id res chain seq x y z
N MET A 1 -26.76 -31.18 43.04
CA MET A 1 -27.43 -32.50 43.07
C MET A 1 -27.81 -32.90 41.65
N PRO A 2 -27.68 -34.19 41.29
CA PRO A 2 -26.93 -34.57 40.08
C PRO A 2 -27.56 -35.69 39.23
N GLY A 3 -26.92 -35.98 38.10
CA GLY A 3 -26.85 -37.30 37.45
C GLY A 3 -25.77 -37.25 36.36
N LYS A 4 -24.50 -37.63 36.64
CA LYS A 4 -23.89 -38.97 36.52
C LYS A 4 -23.77 -39.42 35.03
N ILE A 5 -22.68 -39.96 34.47
CA ILE A 5 -21.44 -40.59 34.99
C ILE A 5 -20.51 -40.95 33.79
N ILE A 6 -19.19 -40.77 34.00
CA ILE A 6 -18.00 -41.64 33.70
C ILE A 6 -17.56 -42.01 32.26
N GLN A 7 -16.24 -41.83 32.04
CA GLN A 7 -15.38 -42.25 30.91
C GLN A 7 -15.27 -43.77 30.72
N PRO A 8 -14.56 -44.26 29.67
CA PRO A 8 -13.27 -44.90 30.00
C PRO A 8 -12.16 -44.80 28.93
N LYS A 9 -10.94 -45.14 29.39
CA LYS A 9 -9.70 -45.46 28.65
C LYS A 9 -9.66 -46.93 28.17
N ALA A 10 -8.75 -47.18 27.22
CA ALA A 10 -7.86 -48.36 27.05
C ALA A 10 -8.12 -49.35 25.87
N THR A 11 -7.29 -49.18 24.84
CA THR A 11 -6.35 -50.14 24.20
C THR A 11 -6.49 -51.68 24.33
N TRP A 12 -6.53 -52.30 23.13
CA TRP A 12 -5.82 -53.50 22.60
C TRP A 12 -6.16 -54.98 23.00
N THR A 13 -6.42 -55.74 21.91
CA THR A 13 -6.02 -57.13 21.53
C THR A 13 -6.88 -58.41 21.79
N LYS A 14 -7.24 -59.04 20.65
CA LYS A 14 -7.22 -60.49 20.24
C LYS A 14 -8.19 -61.49 20.91
N PHE A 15 -8.94 -62.35 20.19
CA PHE A 15 -8.43 -63.55 19.47
C PHE A 15 -9.54 -64.33 18.70
N LYS A 16 -9.13 -64.93 17.56
CA LYS A 16 -9.46 -66.26 16.94
C LYS A 16 -10.88 -66.62 16.44
N ASN A 17 -10.96 -66.98 15.13
CA ASN A 17 -10.84 -68.37 14.67
C ASN A 17 -10.56 -68.48 13.14
N LEU A 18 -9.82 -69.54 12.79
CA LEU A 18 -9.40 -70.07 11.46
C LEU A 18 -10.40 -71.18 11.00
N PRO A 19 -10.33 -71.84 9.80
CA PRO A 19 -9.13 -72.30 9.06
C PRO A 19 -9.15 -72.20 7.51
N ALA A 20 -7.98 -71.99 6.87
CA ALA A 20 -7.12 -72.93 6.10
C ALA A 20 -7.57 -73.16 4.63
N SER A 21 -6.73 -73.22 3.58
CA SER A 21 -5.36 -73.71 3.39
C SER A 21 -4.78 -73.08 2.08
N SER A 22 -3.60 -72.45 2.02
CA SER A 22 -2.21 -72.96 1.97
C SER A 22 -1.56 -72.63 0.60
N VAL A 23 -0.55 -71.74 0.54
CA VAL A 23 0.92 -72.04 0.45
C VAL A 23 1.39 -71.92 -1.04
N ARG A 24 2.48 -71.24 -1.46
CA ARG A 24 3.70 -70.70 -0.82
C ARG A 24 4.39 -69.65 -1.72
N ARG A 25 5.24 -68.81 -1.10
CA ARG A 25 6.23 -67.91 -1.72
C ARG A 25 7.48 -68.66 -2.22
N GLY A 26 8.20 -68.07 -3.18
CA GLY A 26 9.60 -68.38 -3.52
C GLY A 26 10.34 -67.13 -4.06
N LYS A 27 11.59 -66.95 -3.63
CA LYS A 27 12.44 -65.74 -3.75
C LYS A 27 13.30 -65.70 -5.04
N SER A 28 13.76 -64.49 -5.37
CA SER A 28 15.14 -64.11 -5.75
C SER A 28 15.56 -63.90 -7.22
N PHE A 29 16.32 -62.80 -7.38
CA PHE A 29 17.32 -62.39 -8.38
C PHE A 29 16.93 -61.74 -9.73
N MET A 30 17.54 -60.56 -9.91
CA MET A 30 18.02 -59.87 -11.12
C MET A 30 17.04 -59.39 -12.21
N ARG A 31 17.11 -58.07 -12.48
CA ARG A 31 16.71 -57.35 -13.72
C ARG A 31 17.39 -58.00 -14.96
N PRO A 32 16.90 -57.87 -16.21
CA PRO A 32 16.30 -56.64 -16.79
C PRO A 32 15.14 -56.82 -17.82
N ASN A 33 14.53 -55.68 -18.17
CA ASN A 33 13.74 -55.37 -19.37
C ASN A 33 12.49 -56.20 -19.70
N ALA A 34 11.33 -55.54 -19.55
CA ALA A 34 10.34 -55.29 -20.62
C ALA A 34 8.97 -55.01 -19.97
N PHE A 35 8.58 -53.74 -19.88
CA PHE A 35 7.18 -53.35 -19.65
C PHE A 35 6.73 -52.51 -20.84
N ARG A 36 5.95 -53.14 -21.72
CA ARG A 36 5.04 -52.50 -22.66
C ARG A 36 3.65 -53.07 -22.39
N ALA A 37 2.66 -52.19 -22.50
CA ALA A 37 1.22 -52.41 -22.48
C ALA A 37 0.59 -52.66 -21.09
N ILE A 38 -0.01 -51.61 -20.52
CA ILE A 38 -1.48 -51.49 -20.46
C ILE A 38 -1.80 -50.02 -20.80
N LEU A 39 -2.59 -49.84 -21.85
CA LEU A 39 -3.04 -48.58 -22.45
C LEU A 39 -4.58 -48.64 -22.48
N PHE A 40 -5.21 -47.46 -22.42
CA PHE A 40 -6.62 -47.15 -22.69
C PHE A 40 -7.63 -47.30 -21.54
N ILE A 41 -7.76 -46.22 -20.74
CA ILE A 41 -9.01 -45.43 -20.61
C ILE A 41 -8.61 -43.95 -20.48
N PHE A 42 -8.57 -43.22 -21.61
CA PHE A 42 -8.46 -41.76 -21.68
C PHE A 42 -9.19 -41.32 -22.94
N CYS A 43 -10.39 -40.75 -22.80
CA CYS A 43 -11.06 -39.99 -23.85
C CYS A 43 -12.07 -39.03 -23.20
N GLY A 44 -11.65 -37.77 -23.08
CA GLY A 44 -12.43 -36.65 -22.53
C GLY A 44 -11.63 -35.35 -22.56
N PHE A 45 -10.69 -35.21 -23.50
CA PHE A 45 -9.94 -33.98 -23.79
C PHE A 45 -9.97 -33.80 -25.31
N ALA A 46 -11.11 -33.36 -25.82
CA ALA A 46 -11.30 -33.06 -27.24
C ALA A 46 -11.92 -31.67 -27.39
N ALA A 47 -11.11 -30.65 -27.09
CA ALA A 47 -11.14 -29.30 -27.67
C ALA A 47 -9.90 -28.52 -27.20
N LEU A 48 -8.73 -29.16 -27.31
CA LEU A 48 -7.45 -28.48 -27.44
C LEU A 48 -6.98 -28.83 -28.86
N THR A 49 -6.85 -27.80 -29.69
CA THR A 49 -5.83 -27.80 -30.74
C THR A 49 -4.53 -28.33 -30.14
N GLN A 50 -3.82 -29.20 -30.85
CA GLN A 50 -2.66 -29.99 -30.38
C GLN A 50 -1.80 -29.29 -29.31
N PRO A 51 -1.36 -29.98 -28.23
CA PRO A 51 -0.47 -29.36 -27.25
C PRO A 51 0.75 -28.82 -27.99
N SER A 52 0.94 -27.50 -27.93
CA SER A 52 2.05 -26.84 -28.59
C SER A 52 3.37 -27.53 -28.24
N PRO A 53 4.27 -27.75 -29.21
CA PRO A 53 5.53 -28.41 -28.95
C PRO A 53 6.32 -27.61 -27.91
N VAL A 54 6.49 -28.19 -26.72
CA VAL A 54 7.32 -27.61 -25.66
C VAL A 54 8.77 -27.94 -25.97
N TRP A 55 9.56 -26.93 -26.31
CA TRP A 55 10.99 -27.10 -26.51
C TRP A 55 11.71 -26.78 -25.20
N ARG A 56 12.53 -27.71 -24.70
CA ARG A 56 13.32 -27.54 -23.47
C ARG A 56 14.75 -28.00 -23.67
N ARG A 57 15.72 -27.17 -23.28
CA ARG A 57 17.14 -27.53 -23.29
C ARG A 57 17.88 -26.88 -22.12
N LEU A 58 18.87 -27.59 -21.58
CA LEU A 58 19.92 -26.98 -20.77
C LEU A 58 21.01 -26.52 -21.73
N LEU A 59 21.27 -25.22 -21.77
CA LEU A 59 22.22 -24.62 -22.71
C LEU A 59 23.43 -24.07 -21.96
N PRO A 60 24.66 -24.32 -22.46
CA PRO A 60 25.86 -23.66 -21.94
C PRO A 60 25.93 -22.19 -22.40
N PRO A 61 26.88 -21.39 -21.88
CA PRO A 61 27.16 -20.07 -22.42
C PRO A 61 27.46 -20.11 -23.93
N GLY A 62 27.01 -19.10 -24.67
CA GLY A 62 27.16 -18.99 -26.12
C GLY A 62 25.86 -18.63 -26.85
N PHE A 63 25.91 -18.69 -28.18
CA PHE A 63 24.77 -18.42 -29.07
C PHE A 63 24.05 -19.72 -29.45
N HIS A 64 22.72 -19.71 -29.35
CA HIS A 64 21.88 -20.87 -29.60
C HIS A 64 20.67 -20.49 -30.47
N PRO A 65 20.32 -21.27 -31.52
CA PRO A 65 19.11 -21.03 -32.29
C PRO A 65 17.85 -21.34 -31.47
N LEU A 66 16.80 -20.53 -31.63
CA LEU A 66 15.49 -20.74 -31.01
C LEU A 66 14.45 -21.18 -32.07
N PRO A 67 13.67 -22.24 -31.81
CA PRO A 67 12.66 -22.70 -32.76
C PRO A 67 11.35 -21.89 -32.67
N ALA A 68 11.41 -20.61 -33.03
CA ALA A 68 10.27 -19.66 -33.05
C ALA A 68 10.09 -18.97 -34.43
N PRO A 69 9.84 -19.71 -35.52
CA PRO A 69 9.86 -19.16 -36.87
C PRO A 69 8.60 -18.36 -37.27
N GLU A 70 7.45 -18.61 -36.65
CA GLU A 70 6.16 -18.07 -37.11
C GLU A 70 5.90 -16.66 -36.58
N ALA A 71 6.01 -15.64 -37.44
CA ALA A 71 5.97 -14.24 -37.02
C ALA A 71 4.63 -13.76 -36.43
N ARG A 72 3.54 -14.47 -36.69
CA ARG A 72 2.22 -14.15 -36.12
C ARG A 72 1.95 -14.84 -34.79
N HIS A 73 2.79 -15.80 -34.42
CA HIS A 73 2.64 -16.53 -33.16
C HIS A 73 3.37 -15.77 -32.05
N THR A 74 2.79 -15.84 -30.86
CA THR A 74 3.44 -15.43 -29.62
C THR A 74 4.08 -16.66 -28.99
N TYR A 75 5.33 -16.55 -28.56
CA TYR A 75 6.05 -17.60 -27.87
C TYR A 75 6.34 -17.19 -26.44
N SER A 76 6.07 -18.09 -25.50
CA SER A 76 6.50 -17.97 -24.11
C SER A 76 7.91 -18.50 -23.95
N VAL A 77 8.79 -17.67 -23.36
CA VAL A 77 10.19 -17.98 -23.12
C VAL A 77 10.46 -17.95 -21.62
N LEU A 78 11.00 -19.05 -21.09
CA LEU A 78 11.54 -19.10 -19.73
C LEU A 78 13.02 -19.48 -19.81
N VAL A 79 13.87 -18.61 -19.27
CA VAL A 79 15.30 -18.88 -19.04
C VAL A 79 15.54 -18.90 -17.54
N SER A 80 16.10 -19.97 -17.01
CA SER A 80 16.28 -20.14 -15.56
C SER A 80 17.62 -20.75 -15.22
N VAL A 81 18.38 -20.10 -14.33
CA VAL A 81 19.64 -20.63 -13.80
C VAL A 81 19.33 -21.81 -12.87
N PRO A 82 19.76 -23.05 -13.16
CA PRO A 82 19.34 -24.23 -12.41
C PRO A 82 19.69 -24.15 -10.91
N ILE A 83 20.87 -23.63 -10.57
CA ILE A 83 21.38 -23.52 -9.20
C ILE A 83 21.83 -22.07 -8.94
N PRO A 84 20.91 -21.16 -8.54
CA PRO A 84 21.19 -19.73 -8.38
C PRO A 84 22.38 -19.42 -7.46
N GLY A 85 22.50 -20.12 -6.32
CA GLY A 85 23.55 -19.89 -5.33
C GLY A 85 24.95 -20.30 -5.76
N GLU A 86 25.11 -21.05 -6.86
CA GLU A 86 26.42 -21.33 -7.45
C GLU A 86 26.89 -20.21 -8.39
N GLN A 87 26.02 -19.26 -8.73
CA GLN A 87 26.34 -18.15 -9.61
C GLN A 87 27.21 -17.10 -8.88
N ARG A 88 28.53 -17.24 -9.00
CA ARG A 88 29.50 -16.31 -8.39
C ARG A 88 29.63 -14.98 -9.13
N VAL A 89 29.30 -14.96 -10.43
CA VAL A 89 29.38 -13.78 -11.30
C VAL A 89 28.03 -13.60 -12.00
N ALA A 90 27.55 -12.36 -12.09
CA ALA A 90 26.34 -12.06 -12.83
C ALA A 90 26.48 -12.52 -14.29
N GLY A 91 25.47 -13.25 -14.74
CA GLY A 91 25.33 -13.68 -16.12
C GLY A 91 24.29 -12.81 -16.82
N GLY A 92 23.76 -13.30 -17.92
CA GLY A 92 22.77 -12.58 -18.70
C GLY A 92 22.24 -13.42 -19.85
N VAL A 93 21.09 -12.96 -20.35
CA VAL A 93 20.40 -13.51 -21.51
C VAL A 93 20.10 -12.37 -22.47
N ARG A 94 20.31 -12.62 -23.77
CA ARG A 94 19.87 -11.75 -24.86
C ARG A 94 19.13 -12.58 -25.89
N ILE A 95 17.98 -12.09 -26.36
CA ILE A 95 17.18 -12.74 -27.41
C ILE A 95 17.19 -11.81 -28.62
N LEU A 96 17.51 -12.35 -29.80
CA LEU A 96 17.65 -11.58 -31.03
C LEU A 96 16.87 -12.22 -32.18
N ALA A 97 16.28 -11.38 -33.03
CA ALA A 97 15.78 -11.72 -34.35
C ALA A 97 16.77 -11.18 -35.40
N GLY A 98 17.63 -12.05 -35.95
CA GLY A 98 18.79 -11.60 -36.72
C GLY A 98 19.72 -10.73 -35.87
N GLU A 99 19.87 -9.46 -36.24
CA GLU A 99 20.67 -8.46 -35.51
C GLU A 99 19.82 -7.56 -34.58
N THR A 100 18.49 -7.66 -34.64
CA THR A 100 17.59 -6.88 -33.78
C THR A 100 17.52 -7.50 -32.39
N LEU A 101 17.94 -6.75 -31.37
CA LEU A 101 17.75 -7.13 -29.96
C LEU A 101 16.27 -7.02 -29.60
N LEU A 102 15.69 -8.12 -29.12
CA LEU A 102 14.31 -8.15 -28.63
C LEU A 102 14.25 -8.01 -27.12
N VAL A 103 15.07 -8.78 -26.41
CA VAL A 103 15.09 -8.85 -24.95
C VAL A 103 16.53 -8.94 -24.45
N GLU A 104 16.84 -8.23 -23.37
CA GLU A 104 18.10 -8.35 -22.65
C GLU A 104 17.84 -8.28 -21.15
N LYS A 105 18.46 -9.19 -20.40
CA LYS A 105 18.37 -9.18 -18.93
C LYS A 105 19.64 -9.72 -18.27
N PRO A 106 20.21 -9.00 -17.28
CA PRO A 106 21.23 -9.56 -16.41
C PRO A 106 20.62 -10.57 -15.42
N LEU A 107 21.25 -11.73 -15.27
CA LEU A 107 20.83 -12.79 -14.34
C LEU A 107 21.78 -12.85 -13.15
N ASN A 108 21.23 -12.89 -11.93
CA ASN A 108 22.02 -12.94 -10.69
C ASN A 108 21.30 -13.75 -9.59
N ALA A 109 21.96 -13.99 -8.45
CA ALA A 109 21.38 -14.79 -7.36
C ALA A 109 20.06 -14.24 -6.77
N GLY A 110 19.80 -12.94 -6.86
CA GLY A 110 18.54 -12.31 -6.46
C GLY A 110 17.47 -12.30 -7.56
N ASP A 111 17.86 -12.56 -8.80
CA ASP A 111 17.00 -12.59 -9.99
C ASP A 111 17.51 -13.62 -11.02
N PRO A 112 17.30 -14.93 -10.74
CA PRO A 112 17.99 -16.01 -11.45
C PRO A 112 17.26 -16.50 -12.71
N ASP A 113 16.23 -15.80 -13.16
CA ASP A 113 15.43 -16.20 -14.31
C ASP A 113 14.89 -15.00 -15.10
N LEU A 114 14.46 -15.28 -16.33
CA LEU A 114 13.70 -14.40 -17.21
C LEU A 114 12.47 -15.17 -17.68
N TYR A 115 11.29 -14.59 -17.48
CA TYR A 115 10.08 -14.95 -18.20
C TYR A 115 9.69 -13.82 -19.15
N THR A 116 9.47 -14.10 -20.43
CA THR A 116 9.06 -13.08 -21.40
C THR A 116 8.21 -13.69 -22.50
N LEU A 117 7.53 -12.84 -23.26
CA LEU A 117 6.70 -13.19 -24.40
C LEU A 117 7.30 -12.52 -25.63
N ILE A 118 7.49 -13.25 -26.72
CA ILE A 118 8.09 -12.73 -27.95
C ILE A 118 7.22 -13.08 -29.15
N HIS A 119 7.22 -12.23 -30.17
CA HIS A 119 6.75 -12.66 -31.49
C HIS A 119 7.81 -13.53 -32.17
N GLY A 120 7.36 -14.53 -32.95
CA GLY A 120 8.28 -15.31 -33.77
C GLY A 120 8.98 -14.46 -34.83
N ALA A 121 10.11 -14.95 -35.33
CA ALA A 121 10.79 -14.35 -36.47
C ALA A 121 11.70 -15.36 -37.17
N SER A 122 12.13 -15.04 -38.38
CA SER A 122 13.24 -15.77 -39.01
C SER A 122 14.54 -15.56 -38.23
N ALA A 123 15.35 -16.61 -38.11
CA ALA A 123 16.70 -16.54 -37.49
C ALA A 123 16.70 -16.07 -36.02
N MET A 124 15.74 -16.53 -35.23
CA MET A 124 15.72 -16.30 -33.78
C MET A 124 16.90 -17.00 -33.09
N ARG A 125 17.61 -16.27 -32.25
CA ARG A 125 18.74 -16.78 -31.46
C ARG A 125 18.74 -16.22 -30.03
N MET A 126 19.35 -16.96 -29.12
CA MET A 126 19.59 -16.58 -27.74
C MET A 126 21.08 -16.59 -27.46
N GLU A 127 21.58 -15.54 -26.83
CA GLU A 127 22.91 -15.48 -26.24
C GLU A 127 22.79 -15.69 -24.72
N LEU A 128 23.61 -16.58 -24.17
CA LEU A 128 23.72 -16.83 -22.73
C LEU A 128 25.15 -16.62 -22.27
N THR A 129 25.34 -15.96 -21.13
CA THR A 129 26.67 -15.84 -20.51
C THR A 129 26.86 -16.77 -19.30
N THR A 130 25.81 -17.49 -18.91
CA THR A 130 25.82 -18.51 -17.85
C THR A 130 24.97 -19.71 -18.28
N PRO A 131 25.27 -20.96 -17.83
CA PRO A 131 24.42 -22.10 -18.12
C PRO A 131 22.97 -21.86 -17.63
N ALA A 132 21.99 -22.11 -18.50
CA ALA A 132 20.59 -21.89 -18.17
C ALA A 132 19.68 -22.98 -18.77
N ALA A 133 18.65 -23.36 -18.02
CA ALA A 133 17.55 -24.15 -18.54
C ALA A 133 16.61 -23.21 -19.33
N VAL A 134 16.40 -23.50 -20.60
CA VAL A 134 15.54 -22.73 -21.50
C VAL A 134 14.32 -23.56 -21.87
N GLN A 135 13.15 -22.94 -21.79
CA GLN A 135 11.88 -23.46 -22.26
C GLN A 135 11.24 -22.46 -23.23
N LEU A 136 10.74 -22.98 -24.35
CA LEU A 136 9.98 -22.24 -25.35
C LEU A 136 8.65 -22.96 -25.61
N ILE A 137 7.55 -22.22 -25.62
CA ILE A 137 6.20 -22.72 -25.89
C ILE A 137 5.55 -21.83 -26.94
N ASP A 138 5.10 -22.42 -28.05
CA ASP A 138 4.29 -21.72 -29.06
C ASP A 138 2.86 -21.52 -28.52
N LEU A 139 2.43 -20.28 -28.32
CA LEU A 139 1.07 -19.97 -27.83
C LEU A 139 0.09 -19.69 -28.98
N GLY A 140 0.55 -19.80 -30.23
CA GLY A 140 -0.23 -19.43 -31.41
C GLY A 140 -0.53 -17.93 -31.46
N VAL A 141 -1.64 -17.57 -32.08
CA VAL A 141 -2.09 -16.18 -32.17
C VAL A 141 -2.76 -15.77 -30.86
N ALA A 142 -2.10 -14.91 -30.07
CA ALA A 142 -2.54 -14.52 -28.74
C ALA A 142 -2.65 -12.98 -28.60
N PRO A 143 -3.73 -12.34 -29.08
CA PRO A 143 -3.86 -10.88 -29.18
C PRO A 143 -4.05 -10.14 -27.84
N HIS A 144 -4.19 -10.87 -26.74
CA HIS A 144 -4.34 -10.33 -25.38
C HIS A 144 -3.13 -10.63 -24.49
N LEU A 145 -2.06 -11.15 -25.10
CA LEU A 145 -0.75 -11.26 -24.49
C LEU A 145 0.12 -10.12 -25.06
N GLU A 146 0.89 -9.50 -24.20
CA GLU A 146 2.02 -8.66 -24.59
C GLU A 146 3.07 -9.52 -25.34
N ALA A 147 3.88 -8.86 -26.17
CA ALA A 147 5.02 -9.50 -26.82
C ALA A 147 6.10 -8.50 -27.21
N GLU A 148 7.34 -8.87 -26.92
CA GLU A 148 8.53 -8.10 -27.26
C GLU A 148 8.86 -8.18 -28.77
N PRO A 149 9.38 -7.08 -29.36
CA PRO A 149 9.74 -5.84 -28.70
C PRO A 149 8.54 -4.89 -28.53
N ASN A 150 8.38 -4.29 -27.35
CA ASN A 150 7.41 -3.21 -27.10
C ASN A 150 8.00 -2.03 -26.30
N ASN A 151 9.33 -2.02 -26.14
CA ASN A 151 10.09 -1.06 -25.34
C ASN A 151 10.12 0.40 -25.89
N SER A 152 9.32 0.70 -26.92
CA SER A 152 9.19 2.04 -27.50
C SER A 152 7.81 2.25 -28.12
N TRP A 153 7.35 3.50 -28.18
CA TRP A 153 6.04 3.83 -28.75
C TRP A 153 5.89 3.43 -30.23
N SER A 154 6.98 3.34 -31.00
CA SER A 154 6.94 2.89 -32.40
C SER A 154 6.76 1.36 -32.52
N ALA A 155 7.17 0.61 -31.50
CA ALA A 155 6.99 -0.84 -31.39
C ALA A 155 5.75 -1.23 -30.56
N ALA A 156 4.89 -0.26 -30.20
CA ALA A 156 3.79 -0.48 -29.28
C ALA A 156 2.85 -1.62 -29.70
N ASN A 157 2.55 -2.54 -28.77
CA ASN A 157 1.62 -3.64 -29.00
C ASN A 157 0.19 -3.11 -29.20
N PRO A 158 -0.58 -3.62 -30.18
CA PRO A 158 -1.98 -3.23 -30.34
C PRO A 158 -2.84 -3.79 -29.21
N ILE A 159 -3.74 -2.95 -28.66
CA ILE A 159 -4.70 -3.36 -27.62
C ILE A 159 -6.13 -2.96 -27.98
N GLU A 160 -7.09 -3.67 -27.41
CA GLU A 160 -8.52 -3.34 -27.47
C GLU A 160 -8.99 -2.84 -26.10
N LEU A 161 -9.67 -1.68 -26.08
CA LEU A 161 -10.24 -1.17 -24.84
C LEU A 161 -11.33 -2.11 -24.30
N GLY A 162 -11.38 -2.31 -22.99
CA GLY A 162 -12.29 -3.24 -22.32
C GLY A 162 -11.74 -4.67 -22.20
N LYS A 163 -10.61 -5.00 -22.84
CA LYS A 163 -9.92 -6.29 -22.69
C LYS A 163 -8.77 -6.19 -21.69
N THR A 164 -8.48 -7.31 -21.02
CA THR A 164 -7.30 -7.45 -20.16
C THR A 164 -6.11 -7.84 -21.01
N ILE A 165 -5.00 -7.12 -20.89
CA ILE A 165 -3.72 -7.51 -21.47
C ILE A 165 -2.87 -8.15 -20.38
N TRP A 166 -2.36 -9.35 -20.65
CA TRP A 166 -1.46 -10.08 -19.77
C TRP A 166 -0.02 -9.85 -20.24
N ALA A 167 0.82 -9.29 -19.37
CA ALA A 167 2.12 -8.78 -19.78
C ALA A 167 3.26 -9.17 -18.85
N SER A 168 4.41 -9.50 -19.44
CA SER A 168 5.65 -9.62 -18.68
C SER A 168 6.25 -8.24 -18.46
N GLY A 169 6.96 -8.07 -17.34
CA GLY A 169 7.84 -6.92 -17.10
C GLY A 169 9.13 -7.39 -16.44
N ASP A 170 9.49 -8.65 -16.73
CA ASP A 170 10.58 -9.35 -16.08
C ASP A 170 11.95 -9.01 -16.67
N GLU A 171 12.01 -8.27 -17.76
CA GLU A 171 13.19 -7.67 -18.36
C GLU A 171 13.87 -6.73 -17.36
N ALA A 172 13.06 -6.03 -16.56
CA ALA A 172 13.54 -5.22 -15.46
C ALA A 172 14.11 -6.09 -14.33
N PRO A 173 15.33 -5.80 -13.82
CA PRO A 173 15.91 -6.56 -12.72
C PRO A 173 15.03 -6.56 -11.47
N TYR A 174 14.62 -7.74 -11.03
CA TYR A 174 13.75 -7.93 -9.87
C TYR A 174 14.46 -7.59 -8.55
N ILE A 175 15.71 -8.06 -8.41
CA ILE A 175 16.69 -7.60 -7.41
C ILE A 175 17.97 -7.23 -8.19
N PRO A 176 18.44 -5.98 -8.08
CA PRO A 176 19.65 -5.56 -8.80
C PRO A 176 20.90 -6.21 -8.21
N ALA A 177 21.85 -6.62 -9.08
CA ALA A 177 23.08 -7.28 -8.67
C ALA A 177 23.98 -6.40 -7.77
N ALA A 178 24.06 -5.10 -8.08
CA ALA A 178 24.78 -4.11 -7.28
C ALA A 178 23.80 -3.17 -6.57
N ILE A 179 24.18 -2.67 -5.39
CA ILE A 179 23.47 -1.58 -4.73
C ILE A 179 23.92 -0.28 -5.39
N SER A 180 23.07 0.34 -6.23
CA SER A 180 23.34 1.71 -6.68
C SER A 180 23.03 2.68 -5.54
N LEU A 181 23.94 3.63 -5.31
CA LEU A 181 23.69 4.78 -4.44
C LEU A 181 22.81 5.84 -5.15
N ARG A 182 22.60 5.68 -6.46
CA ARG A 182 21.77 6.56 -7.29
C ARG A 182 20.39 5.94 -7.49
N ILE A 183 19.39 6.82 -7.53
CA ILE A 183 18.07 6.52 -8.09
C ILE A 183 18.26 6.47 -9.61
N GLU A 184 18.25 5.27 -10.17
CA GLU A 184 18.28 5.07 -11.62
C GLU A 184 16.86 4.78 -12.10
N PRO A 185 16.22 5.68 -12.86
CA PRO A 185 14.89 5.41 -13.39
C PRO A 185 14.90 4.04 -14.08
N ASN A 186 13.92 3.18 -13.78
CA ASN A 186 13.79 1.91 -14.48
C ASN A 186 13.80 2.19 -16.00
N PRO A 187 14.77 1.67 -16.77
CA PRO A 187 14.86 1.95 -18.19
C PRO A 187 13.79 1.19 -19.00
N HIS A 188 13.17 0.16 -18.43
CA HIS A 188 12.19 -0.68 -19.10
C HIS A 188 10.80 -0.05 -19.04
N GLU A 189 10.16 0.05 -20.22
CA GLU A 189 8.86 0.67 -20.42
C GLU A 189 8.12 -0.05 -21.52
N ASP A 190 6.92 -0.52 -21.24
CA ASP A 190 6.10 -1.21 -22.21
C ASP A 190 5.13 -0.24 -22.85
N TRP A 191 5.02 -0.29 -24.17
CA TRP A 191 4.14 0.58 -24.92
C TRP A 191 3.01 -0.20 -25.59
N TYR A 192 1.81 0.34 -25.47
CA TYR A 192 0.60 -0.17 -26.11
C TYR A 192 -0.03 0.91 -26.98
N ARG A 193 -0.75 0.51 -28.04
CA ARG A 193 -1.47 1.43 -28.93
C ARG A 193 -2.91 0.99 -29.14
N PHE A 194 -3.82 1.95 -29.24
CA PHE A 194 -5.20 1.70 -29.63
C PHE A 194 -5.76 2.84 -30.49
N GLU A 195 -6.71 2.49 -31.36
CA GLU A 195 -7.44 3.44 -32.18
C GLU A 195 -8.76 3.79 -31.52
N TRP A 196 -9.00 5.09 -31.27
CA TRP A 196 -10.31 5.56 -30.84
C TRP A 196 -11.04 6.25 -31.99
N ARG A 197 -12.25 5.80 -32.28
CA ARG A 197 -13.13 6.33 -33.34
C ARG A 197 -14.56 6.56 -32.84
N GLY A 198 -14.72 6.73 -31.53
CA GLY A 198 -16.03 6.90 -30.89
C GLY A 198 -16.74 8.16 -31.39
N ALA A 199 -18.05 8.05 -31.63
CA ALA A 199 -18.88 9.19 -32.03
C ALA A 199 -19.28 10.11 -30.86
N LYS A 200 -19.13 9.63 -29.61
CA LYS A 200 -19.45 10.37 -28.38
C LYS A 200 -18.26 10.33 -27.43
N PRO A 201 -18.05 11.38 -26.61
CA PRO A 201 -17.05 11.37 -25.55
C PRO A 201 -17.17 10.14 -24.63
N GLN A 202 -16.05 9.49 -24.33
CA GLN A 202 -15.99 8.34 -23.43
C GLN A 202 -14.97 8.55 -22.32
N LEU A 203 -15.34 8.17 -21.10
CA LEU A 203 -14.43 8.08 -19.97
C LEU A 203 -13.75 6.70 -19.98
N VAL A 204 -12.42 6.68 -19.95
CA VAL A 204 -11.62 5.45 -19.93
C VAL A 204 -10.77 5.42 -18.67
N TYR A 205 -10.88 4.33 -17.92
CA TYR A 205 -10.00 4.02 -16.79
C TYR A 205 -8.89 3.08 -17.26
N PHE A 206 -7.65 3.42 -16.93
CA PHE A 206 -6.47 2.60 -17.18
C PHE A 206 -5.92 2.15 -15.83
N SER A 207 -5.75 0.84 -15.63
CA SER A 207 -5.31 0.28 -14.35
C SER A 207 -4.34 -0.87 -14.54
N LEU A 208 -3.31 -0.93 -13.69
CA LEU A 208 -2.40 -2.05 -13.59
C LEU A 208 -2.81 -2.97 -12.43
N GLU A 209 -2.99 -4.26 -12.66
CA GLU A 209 -3.12 -5.25 -11.59
C GLU A 209 -1.78 -5.95 -11.35
N LEU A 210 -1.36 -6.00 -10.08
CA LEU A 210 -0.11 -6.59 -9.63
C LEU A 210 -0.44 -7.57 -8.50
N LEU A 211 0.10 -8.78 -8.51
CA LEU A 211 -0.10 -9.76 -7.43
C LEU A 211 0.38 -9.19 -6.08
N ASP A 212 1.68 -8.94 -5.99
CA ASP A 212 2.33 -8.25 -4.88
C ASP A 212 2.89 -6.91 -5.38
N ARG A 213 2.55 -5.83 -4.67
CA ARG A 213 3.02 -4.46 -4.97
C ARG A 213 4.47 -4.25 -4.54
N ASP A 214 4.98 -5.06 -3.62
CA ASP A 214 6.33 -4.96 -3.04
C ASP A 214 6.71 -3.56 -2.50
N ASN A 215 5.74 -2.65 -2.39
CA ASN A 215 5.91 -1.21 -2.15
C ASN A 215 6.88 -0.53 -3.13
N ILE A 216 6.92 -1.02 -4.38
CA ILE A 216 7.69 -0.43 -5.48
C ILE A 216 6.73 0.36 -6.38
N PRO A 217 6.98 1.67 -6.61
CA PRO A 217 6.13 2.48 -7.47
C PRO A 217 6.08 1.98 -8.92
N VAL A 218 4.94 2.22 -9.56
CA VAL A 218 4.71 1.94 -10.99
C VAL A 218 3.96 3.10 -11.63
N ASP A 219 4.14 3.27 -12.93
CA ASP A 219 3.50 4.34 -13.69
C ASP A 219 2.70 3.81 -14.88
N ILE A 220 1.52 4.38 -15.10
CA ILE A 220 0.73 4.29 -16.31
C ILE A 220 0.38 5.70 -16.78
N SER A 221 0.77 6.03 -18.01
CA SER A 221 0.46 7.31 -18.66
C SER A 221 -0.10 7.11 -20.05
N VAL A 222 -0.95 8.03 -20.48
CA VAL A 222 -1.61 7.99 -21.79
C VAL A 222 -1.04 9.10 -22.65
N HIS A 223 -0.74 8.78 -23.91
CA HIS A 223 -0.10 9.69 -24.86
C HIS A 223 -0.87 9.69 -26.18
N ARG A 224 -0.68 10.75 -26.97
CA ARG A 224 -1.22 10.88 -28.33
C ARG A 224 -0.19 11.59 -29.21
N THR A 225 -0.22 11.29 -30.50
CA THR A 225 0.58 12.04 -31.48
C THR A 225 -0.08 13.37 -31.82
N GLU A 226 0.62 14.48 -31.57
CA GLU A 226 0.25 15.82 -31.99
C GLU A 226 1.35 16.37 -32.90
N ASN A 227 1.01 16.74 -34.14
CA ASN A 227 1.97 17.24 -35.14
C ASN A 227 3.20 16.34 -35.35
N GLY A 228 3.01 15.01 -35.29
CA GLY A 228 4.09 14.03 -35.43
C GLY A 228 4.95 13.82 -34.17
N GLN A 229 4.67 14.53 -33.07
CA GLN A 229 5.34 14.34 -31.78
C GLN A 229 4.42 13.61 -30.80
N LEU A 230 4.96 12.63 -30.08
CA LEU A 230 4.25 11.98 -28.99
C LEU A 230 4.19 12.94 -27.79
N ARG A 231 2.98 13.18 -27.28
CA ARG A 231 2.74 14.02 -26.10
C ARG A 231 1.81 13.32 -25.13
N GLU A 232 2.02 13.59 -23.85
CA GLU A 232 1.13 13.10 -22.81
C GLU A 232 -0.26 13.71 -22.99
N PHE A 233 -1.28 12.84 -23.03
CA PHE A 233 -2.67 13.20 -23.13
C PHE A 233 -3.24 13.21 -21.71
N ALA A 234 -3.73 14.35 -21.22
CA ALA A 234 -4.19 14.52 -19.83
C ALA A 234 -5.68 14.92 -19.70
N GLU A 235 -6.43 14.99 -20.80
CA GLU A 235 -7.85 15.36 -20.71
C GLU A 235 -8.64 14.31 -19.92
N GLY A 236 -9.36 14.74 -18.88
CA GLY A 236 -10.10 13.85 -17.98
C GLY A 236 -9.22 13.09 -16.98
N GLU A 237 -7.95 13.50 -16.82
CA GLU A 237 -7.05 13.03 -15.77
C GLU A 237 -7.67 13.26 -14.38
N ASP A 238 -7.62 12.21 -13.55
CA ASP A 238 -8.13 12.31 -12.20
C ASP A 238 -7.14 13.05 -11.30
N PRO A 239 -7.64 13.77 -10.28
CA PRO A 239 -6.79 14.60 -9.44
C PRO A 239 -5.78 13.78 -8.64
N VAL A 240 -5.99 12.45 -8.45
CA VAL A 240 -5.10 11.54 -7.70
C VAL A 240 -3.91 11.03 -8.54
N THR A 241 -3.93 11.21 -9.86
CA THR A 241 -2.83 10.80 -10.75
C THR A 241 -1.51 11.51 -10.44
N ILE A 242 -1.56 12.77 -10.04
CA ILE A 242 -0.36 13.53 -9.72
C ILE A 242 0.10 13.18 -8.30
N PRO A 243 1.40 13.08 -7.98
CA PRO A 243 1.85 12.76 -6.61
C PRO A 243 1.26 13.72 -5.55
N HIS A 244 0.61 13.17 -4.53
CA HIS A 244 -0.03 13.93 -3.43
C HIS A 244 0.89 14.13 -2.23
N GLU A 245 1.93 13.32 -2.12
CA GLU A 245 2.91 13.30 -1.04
C GLU A 245 4.29 12.96 -1.64
N VAL A 246 5.38 13.15 -0.88
CA VAL A 246 6.74 12.87 -1.38
C VAL A 246 6.90 11.37 -1.66
N GLN A 247 6.97 10.98 -2.93
CA GLN A 247 7.15 9.60 -3.37
C GLN A 247 8.62 9.30 -3.69
N ALA A 248 8.98 8.01 -3.66
CA ALA A 248 10.33 7.58 -4.03
C ALA A 248 10.61 7.66 -5.53
N LEU A 249 9.57 7.40 -6.32
CA LEU A 249 9.52 7.52 -7.77
C LEU A 249 8.17 8.15 -8.11
N PRO A 250 8.10 9.07 -9.07
CA PRO A 250 6.83 9.51 -9.60
C PRO A 250 6.15 8.34 -10.31
N GLY A 251 4.85 8.20 -10.13
CA GLY A 251 4.05 7.25 -10.89
C GLY A 251 2.65 7.11 -10.33
N ASN A 252 1.72 6.68 -11.18
CA ASN A 252 0.42 6.18 -10.75
C ASN A 252 0.12 4.84 -11.41
N LYS A 253 -0.48 3.87 -10.70
CA LYS A 253 -0.90 2.58 -11.30
C LYS A 253 -2.34 2.58 -11.82
N PHE A 254 -3.02 3.72 -11.68
CA PHE A 254 -4.38 3.96 -12.14
C PHE A 254 -4.47 5.37 -12.69
N THR A 255 -5.16 5.58 -13.80
CA THR A 255 -5.46 6.93 -14.27
C THR A 255 -6.72 6.94 -15.12
N THR A 256 -7.37 8.11 -15.24
CA THR A 256 -8.58 8.28 -16.04
C THR A 256 -8.34 9.21 -17.21
N ARG A 257 -9.02 9.02 -18.34
CA ARG A 257 -8.99 9.96 -19.48
C ARG A 257 -10.37 10.10 -20.11
N ILE A 258 -10.68 11.26 -20.67
CA ILE A 258 -11.84 11.44 -21.54
C ILE A 258 -11.37 11.50 -22.98
N LEU A 259 -11.79 10.52 -23.79
CA LEU A 259 -11.53 10.48 -25.21
C LEU A 259 -12.66 11.21 -25.95
N LYS A 260 -12.32 12.28 -26.68
CA LYS A 260 -13.27 13.07 -27.50
C LYS A 260 -12.91 13.12 -28.97
N GLN A 261 -11.63 12.96 -29.30
CA GLN A 261 -11.11 13.16 -30.65
C GLN A 261 -10.62 11.84 -31.25
N PRO A 262 -11.08 11.48 -32.46
CA PRO A 262 -10.58 10.30 -33.16
C PRO A 262 -9.06 10.33 -33.33
N GLY A 263 -8.44 9.17 -33.23
CA GLY A 263 -7.01 9.02 -33.51
C GLY A 263 -6.35 7.88 -32.74
N THR A 264 -5.04 7.76 -32.96
CA THR A 264 -4.17 6.80 -32.30
C THR A 264 -3.74 7.32 -30.93
N TYR A 265 -3.98 6.52 -29.91
CA TYR A 265 -3.52 6.76 -28.55
C TYR A 265 -2.53 5.68 -28.14
N TYR A 266 -1.64 6.05 -27.22
CA TYR A 266 -0.61 5.17 -26.69
C TYR A 266 -0.74 5.09 -25.17
N VAL A 267 -0.49 3.92 -24.61
CA VAL A 267 -0.39 3.71 -23.17
C VAL A 267 1.04 3.28 -22.87
N ARG A 268 1.68 4.02 -21.98
CA ARG A 268 3.02 3.71 -21.47
C ARG A 268 2.87 3.09 -20.10
N VAL A 269 3.56 1.98 -19.87
CA VAL A 269 3.64 1.29 -18.58
C VAL A 269 5.10 1.22 -18.15
N LYS A 270 5.39 1.62 -16.91
CA LYS A 270 6.74 1.58 -16.34
C LYS A 270 6.71 0.90 -14.97
N LEU A 271 7.36 -0.26 -14.86
CA LEU A 271 7.34 -1.09 -13.64
C LEU A 271 8.51 -2.07 -13.54
N THR A 272 8.83 -2.53 -12.33
CA THR A 272 9.85 -3.56 -12.06
C THR A 272 9.23 -4.83 -11.47
N HIS A 273 8.09 -5.24 -12.02
CA HIS A 273 7.36 -6.44 -11.61
C HIS A 273 7.43 -7.50 -12.71
N PRO A 274 7.71 -8.78 -12.37
CA PRO A 274 7.85 -9.84 -13.39
C PRO A 274 6.62 -10.06 -14.25
N PHE A 275 5.45 -9.61 -13.80
CA PHE A 275 4.19 -9.76 -14.50
C PHE A 275 3.17 -8.74 -13.99
N TYR A 276 2.30 -8.29 -14.89
CA TYR A 276 1.18 -7.41 -14.58
C TYR A 276 0.03 -7.64 -15.56
N ARG A 277 -1.15 -7.11 -15.21
CA ARG A 277 -2.28 -7.02 -16.13
C ARG A 277 -2.64 -5.56 -16.38
N LEU A 278 -2.68 -5.16 -17.65
CA LEU A 278 -3.23 -3.87 -18.04
C LEU A 278 -4.73 -4.04 -18.28
N ARG A 279 -5.55 -3.33 -17.49
CA ARG A 279 -7.01 -3.32 -17.62
C ARG A 279 -7.50 -1.95 -18.02
N THR A 280 -8.42 -1.95 -18.98
CA THR A 280 -9.14 -0.75 -19.39
C THR A 280 -10.64 -0.93 -19.13
N ARG A 281 -11.30 0.11 -18.65
CA ARG A 281 -12.76 0.16 -18.51
C ARG A 281 -13.29 1.40 -19.22
N VAL A 282 -14.36 1.23 -20.00
CA VAL A 282 -14.93 2.28 -20.84
C VAL A 282 -16.33 2.60 -20.34
N TYR A 283 -16.59 3.89 -20.16
CA TYR A 283 -17.85 4.45 -19.74
C TYR A 283 -18.27 5.58 -20.70
N ASP A 284 -19.56 5.91 -20.73
CA ASP A 284 -20.00 7.19 -21.27
C ASP A 284 -19.37 8.34 -20.46
N ALA A 285 -19.15 9.50 -21.08
CA ALA A 285 -18.60 10.63 -20.34
C ALA A 285 -19.62 11.20 -19.31
N PRO A 286 -19.20 11.46 -18.05
CA PRO A 286 -20.05 12.08 -17.05
C PRO A 286 -20.35 13.57 -17.36
N PRO A 287 -21.37 14.18 -16.71
CA PRO A 287 -22.24 13.59 -15.70
C PRO A 287 -23.28 12.62 -16.29
N TYR A 288 -23.59 11.52 -15.57
CA TYR A 288 -24.53 10.52 -16.05
C TYR A 288 -25.98 10.89 -15.72
N ALA A 289 -26.88 10.66 -16.69
CA ALA A 289 -28.32 10.77 -16.47
C ALA A 289 -28.88 9.60 -15.63
N ASP A 290 -28.31 8.41 -15.76
CA ASP A 290 -28.66 7.25 -14.93
C ASP A 290 -27.80 7.23 -13.65
N PRO A 291 -28.41 7.41 -12.46
CA PRO A 291 -27.69 7.37 -11.18
C PRO A 291 -26.93 6.06 -10.94
N ARG A 292 -27.37 4.95 -11.54
CA ARG A 292 -26.69 3.66 -11.37
C ARG A 292 -25.35 3.63 -12.11
N GLN A 293 -25.29 4.22 -13.29
CA GLN A 293 -24.01 4.37 -13.99
C GLN A 293 -23.09 5.34 -13.25
N ALA A 294 -23.64 6.44 -12.72
CA ALA A 294 -22.90 7.39 -11.88
C ALA A 294 -22.24 6.70 -10.69
N VAL A 295 -22.99 5.86 -9.95
CA VAL A 295 -22.46 5.11 -8.80
C VAL A 295 -21.42 4.09 -9.24
N GLN A 296 -21.68 3.31 -10.31
CA GLN A 296 -20.74 2.27 -10.74
C GLN A 296 -19.39 2.85 -11.19
N ALA A 297 -19.41 3.94 -11.97
CA ALA A 297 -18.17 4.62 -12.37
C ALA A 297 -17.40 5.17 -11.15
N ALA A 298 -18.12 5.72 -10.18
CA ALA A 298 -17.52 6.30 -8.98
C ALA A 298 -16.89 5.28 -8.03
N VAL A 299 -17.51 4.11 -7.81
CA VAL A 299 -16.91 3.07 -6.98
C VAL A 299 -15.70 2.43 -7.67
N ASP A 300 -15.76 2.27 -8.99
CA ASP A 300 -14.62 1.83 -9.79
C ASP A 300 -13.45 2.82 -9.70
N TYR A 301 -13.73 4.12 -9.80
CA TYR A 301 -12.75 5.19 -9.60
C TYR A 301 -12.12 5.11 -8.20
N LEU A 302 -12.93 5.03 -7.15
CA LEU A 302 -12.45 4.98 -5.77
C LEU A 302 -11.51 3.80 -5.53
N ILE A 303 -11.89 2.60 -5.98
CA ILE A 303 -11.07 1.39 -5.79
C ILE A 303 -9.76 1.52 -6.57
N GLY A 304 -9.81 1.97 -7.82
CA GLY A 304 -8.61 2.19 -8.65
C GLY A 304 -7.65 3.21 -8.03
N ALA A 305 -8.14 4.40 -7.69
CA ALA A 305 -7.34 5.47 -7.09
C ALA A 305 -6.83 5.11 -5.68
N GLY A 306 -7.66 4.43 -4.87
CA GLY A 306 -7.32 4.03 -3.50
C GLY A 306 -6.22 2.97 -3.43
N ASP A 307 -6.27 1.94 -4.29
CA ASP A 307 -5.16 0.99 -4.44
C ASP A 307 -3.91 1.66 -5.00
N SER A 308 -4.08 2.60 -5.93
CA SER A 308 -2.97 3.32 -6.54
C SER A 308 -2.16 4.16 -5.56
N TRP A 309 -2.85 4.79 -4.61
CA TRP A 309 -2.23 5.51 -3.50
C TRP A 309 -1.20 4.66 -2.74
N HIS A 310 -1.50 3.39 -2.50
CA HIS A 310 -0.64 2.48 -1.73
C HIS A 310 0.46 1.83 -2.57
N ALA A 311 0.28 1.69 -3.89
CA ALA A 311 1.32 1.16 -4.76
C ALA A 311 2.52 2.10 -4.88
N ASN A 312 2.28 3.41 -4.92
CA ASN A 312 3.34 4.42 -5.02
C ASN A 312 3.86 4.91 -3.66
N THR A 313 3.53 4.17 -2.59
CA THR A 313 3.92 4.34 -1.18
C THR A 313 4.31 5.78 -0.84
N PRO A 314 3.40 6.57 -0.29
CA PRO A 314 3.68 7.98 -0.09
C PRO A 314 4.81 8.23 0.93
N ARG A 315 5.10 9.52 1.16
CA ARG A 315 5.61 10.01 2.46
C ARG A 315 7.09 9.70 2.79
N ARG A 316 7.98 9.67 1.80
CA ARG A 316 9.43 9.38 1.96
C ARG A 316 9.76 7.97 2.48
N GLY A 317 8.78 7.06 2.56
CA GLY A 317 9.01 5.65 2.93
C GLY A 317 8.90 4.65 1.78
N GLY A 318 8.64 5.12 0.55
CA GLY A 318 8.61 4.30 -0.66
C GLY A 318 9.96 3.68 -0.99
N LEU A 319 9.92 2.57 -1.75
CA LEU A 319 11.12 1.84 -2.15
C LEU A 319 11.44 2.08 -3.62
N PHE A 320 12.74 2.09 -3.89
CA PHE A 320 13.25 2.14 -5.25
C PHE A 320 13.52 0.75 -5.83
N HIS A 321 14.02 -0.15 -4.98
CA HIS A 321 14.33 -1.52 -5.32
C HIS A 321 14.14 -2.42 -4.10
N ARG A 322 13.96 -3.73 -4.32
CA ARG A 322 13.64 -4.72 -3.27
C ARG A 322 14.75 -5.01 -2.27
N VAL A 323 15.96 -4.44 -2.43
CA VAL A 323 17.03 -4.53 -1.41
C VAL A 323 16.70 -3.68 -0.18
N SER A 324 16.09 -2.52 -0.37
CA SER A 324 15.69 -1.61 0.72
C SER A 324 14.49 -2.15 1.49
N SER A 325 14.40 -1.83 2.77
CA SER A 325 13.25 -2.14 3.63
C SER A 325 12.31 -0.96 3.68
N ASN A 326 11.01 -1.27 3.78
CA ASN A 326 10.01 -0.26 4.06
C ASN A 326 10.19 0.28 5.47
N HIS A 327 9.81 1.53 5.66
CA HIS A 327 9.55 2.03 7.01
C HIS A 327 8.30 1.36 7.54
N GLN A 328 8.27 1.00 8.82
CA GLN A 328 7.08 0.37 9.39
C GLN A 328 5.83 1.24 9.18
N GLU A 329 5.94 2.57 9.33
CA GLU A 329 4.79 3.47 9.14
C GLU A 329 4.13 3.29 7.78
N THR A 330 4.90 3.16 6.69
CA THR A 330 4.33 3.05 5.35
C THR A 330 3.65 1.71 5.11
N THR A 331 4.14 0.64 5.74
CA THR A 331 3.52 -0.69 5.67
C THR A 331 2.23 -0.82 6.48
N LEU A 332 2.10 -0.06 7.57
CA LEU A 332 0.93 -0.11 8.45
C LEU A 332 -0.09 1.00 8.19
N CYS A 333 0.27 2.03 7.43
CA CYS A 333 -0.66 3.10 7.09
C CYS A 333 -1.89 2.56 6.37
N VAL A 334 -3.06 2.81 6.95
CA VAL A 334 -4.37 2.49 6.36
C VAL A 334 -5.12 3.74 5.91
N ALA A 335 -4.44 4.90 5.77
CA ALA A 335 -4.92 6.17 5.22
C ALA A 335 -6.46 6.33 5.14
N CYS A 336 -7.06 7.17 6.00
CA CYS A 336 -8.52 7.32 6.11
C CYS A 336 -9.22 7.50 4.74
N HIS A 337 -8.67 8.31 3.84
CA HIS A 337 -9.28 8.60 2.54
C HIS A 337 -9.08 7.46 1.53
N ALA A 338 -7.83 7.09 1.22
CA ALA A 338 -7.52 6.11 0.18
C ALA A 338 -7.98 4.68 0.51
N THR A 339 -8.17 4.35 1.79
CA THR A 339 -8.55 3.00 2.24
C THR A 339 -9.94 2.96 2.86
N HIS A 340 -10.21 3.73 3.93
CA HIS A 340 -11.51 3.63 4.61
C HIS A 340 -12.63 4.20 3.74
N PHE A 341 -12.45 5.38 3.15
CA PHE A 341 -13.53 5.98 2.36
C PHE A 341 -13.83 5.19 1.09
N THR A 342 -12.76 4.80 0.40
CA THR A 342 -12.80 3.89 -0.75
C THR A 342 -13.56 2.59 -0.45
N GLN A 343 -13.17 1.85 0.58
CA GLN A 343 -13.82 0.58 0.92
C GLN A 343 -15.25 0.79 1.44
N ARG A 344 -15.51 1.86 2.21
CA ARG A 344 -16.87 2.17 2.68
C ARG A 344 -17.82 2.40 1.51
N ALA A 345 -17.41 3.18 0.51
CA ALA A 345 -18.22 3.42 -0.68
C ALA A 345 -18.56 2.11 -1.42
N GLN A 346 -17.54 1.32 -1.78
CA GLN A 346 -17.73 0.07 -2.52
C GLN A 346 -18.56 -0.95 -1.73
N LEU A 347 -18.25 -1.19 -0.45
CA LEU A 347 -18.91 -2.24 0.34
C LEU A 347 -20.37 -1.90 0.67
N TYR A 348 -20.70 -0.63 0.87
CA TYR A 348 -22.10 -0.22 1.00
C TYR A 348 -22.83 -0.28 -0.35
N ALA A 349 -22.19 0.08 -1.46
CA ALA A 349 -22.78 -0.07 -2.80
C ALA A 349 -23.06 -1.56 -3.13
N VAL A 350 -22.19 -2.49 -2.71
CA VAL A 350 -22.39 -3.94 -2.83
C VAL A 350 -23.65 -4.42 -2.09
N ARG A 351 -24.01 -3.81 -0.96
CA ARG A 351 -25.29 -4.08 -0.27
C ARG A 351 -26.50 -3.60 -1.06
N GLN A 352 -26.31 -2.63 -1.94
CA GLN A 352 -27.32 -2.09 -2.85
C GLN A 352 -27.28 -2.73 -4.25
N GLY A 353 -26.56 -3.85 -4.41
CA GLY A 353 -26.51 -4.63 -5.66
C GLY A 353 -25.43 -4.19 -6.65
N TYR A 354 -24.56 -3.23 -6.33
CA TYR A 354 -23.51 -2.81 -7.26
C TYR A 354 -22.35 -3.82 -7.32
N ASN A 355 -21.73 -3.94 -8.50
CA ASN A 355 -20.67 -4.92 -8.73
C ASN A 355 -19.30 -4.38 -8.32
N VAL A 356 -18.38 -5.29 -8.01
CA VAL A 356 -16.95 -5.00 -7.83
C VAL A 356 -16.20 -5.34 -9.12
N ASN A 357 -15.83 -4.32 -9.91
CA ASN A 357 -15.09 -4.53 -11.16
C ASN A 357 -13.56 -4.63 -10.98
N TYR A 358 -13.07 -4.19 -9.83
CA TYR A 358 -11.67 -4.21 -9.41
C TYR A 358 -11.45 -5.08 -8.15
N PRO A 359 -11.74 -6.39 -8.23
CA PRO A 359 -11.73 -7.25 -7.05
C PRO A 359 -10.32 -7.48 -6.48
N HIS A 360 -9.27 -7.46 -7.34
CA HIS A 360 -7.86 -7.56 -6.91
C HIS A 360 -7.42 -6.37 -6.05
N GLN A 361 -7.86 -5.17 -6.42
CA GLN A 361 -7.60 -3.94 -5.71
C GLN A 361 -8.39 -3.90 -4.39
N LEU A 362 -9.68 -4.27 -4.42
CA LEU A 362 -10.49 -4.36 -3.19
C LEU A 362 -9.92 -5.38 -2.20
N SER A 363 -9.52 -6.57 -2.67
CA SER A 363 -8.91 -7.61 -1.82
C SER A 363 -7.61 -7.11 -1.18
N PHE A 364 -6.76 -6.40 -1.93
CA PHE A 364 -5.54 -5.80 -1.39
C PHE A 364 -5.84 -4.77 -0.29
N LEU A 365 -6.83 -3.89 -0.48
CA LEU A 365 -7.23 -2.91 0.54
C LEU A 365 -7.83 -3.58 1.79
N ALA A 366 -8.56 -4.69 1.62
CA ALA A 366 -9.06 -5.50 2.73
C ALA A 366 -7.92 -6.19 3.49
N GLU A 367 -6.92 -6.74 2.79
CA GLU A 367 -5.71 -7.30 3.41
C GLU A 367 -4.94 -6.26 4.24
N ARG A 368 -4.85 -5.00 3.78
CA ARG A 368 -4.26 -3.91 4.59
C ARG A 368 -5.01 -3.73 5.90
N PHE A 369 -6.34 -3.84 5.91
CA PHE A 369 -7.13 -3.78 7.14
C PHE A 369 -6.88 -4.96 8.07
N TYR A 370 -6.79 -6.19 7.55
CA TYR A 370 -6.45 -7.36 8.37
C TYR A 370 -5.02 -7.33 8.91
N ASN A 371 -4.09 -6.70 8.18
CA ASN A 371 -2.69 -6.62 8.57
C ASN A 371 -2.40 -5.52 9.59
N ASN A 372 -3.24 -4.49 9.69
CA ASN A 372 -2.93 -3.29 10.45
C ASN A 372 -2.95 -3.46 11.99
N PRO A 373 -3.97 -4.07 12.62
CA PRO A 373 -4.03 -4.14 14.08
C PRO A 373 -2.91 -4.97 14.69
N ARG A 374 -2.30 -4.44 15.75
CA ARG A 374 -1.18 -5.03 16.48
C ARG A 374 -1.51 -5.14 17.97
N PRO A 375 -0.91 -6.08 18.72
CA PRO A 375 -1.18 -6.23 20.15
C PRO A 375 -1.03 -4.90 20.91
N PHE A 376 -2.01 -4.58 21.75
CA PHE A 376 -2.01 -3.36 22.55
C PHE A 376 -1.20 -3.55 23.82
N TYR A 377 -0.28 -2.64 24.08
CA TYR A 377 0.72 -2.79 25.14
C TYR A 377 0.08 -2.98 26.50
N GLY A 378 0.57 -3.97 27.23
CA GLY A 378 0.06 -4.33 28.55
C GLY A 378 -1.25 -5.11 28.52
N PHE A 379 -1.94 -5.21 27.37
CA PHE A 379 -3.22 -5.90 27.20
C PHE A 379 -3.16 -7.04 26.18
N GLU A 380 -1.96 -7.56 25.90
CA GLU A 380 -1.75 -8.61 24.91
C GLU A 380 -2.47 -9.91 25.28
N ALA A 381 -2.55 -10.22 26.59
CA ALA A 381 -3.23 -11.40 27.10
C ALA A 381 -4.76 -11.32 26.96
N GLU A 382 -5.33 -10.12 27.05
CA GLU A 382 -6.74 -9.84 26.79
C GLU A 382 -7.06 -9.77 25.28
N GLY A 383 -6.04 -9.85 24.42
CA GLY A 383 -6.19 -9.81 22.97
C GLY A 383 -6.52 -8.43 22.41
N ALA A 384 -6.45 -7.36 23.21
CA ALA A 384 -6.71 -6.01 22.75
C ALA A 384 -5.66 -5.59 21.70
N VAL A 385 -6.11 -4.81 20.71
CA VAL A 385 -5.26 -4.36 19.61
C VAL A 385 -5.29 -2.84 19.44
N TRP A 386 -4.29 -2.31 18.74
CA TRP A 386 -4.26 -0.93 18.31
C TRP A 386 -3.71 -0.78 16.89
N SER A 387 -3.92 0.39 16.29
CA SER A 387 -3.45 0.75 14.95
C SER A 387 -2.41 1.86 15.02
N ARG A 388 -1.26 1.66 14.38
CA ARG A 388 -0.31 2.74 14.10
C ARG A 388 -0.94 3.69 13.06
N VAL A 389 -0.62 4.99 13.09
CA VAL A 389 -0.86 5.98 12.00
C VAL A 389 -2.25 6.65 11.94
N ILE A 390 -3.12 6.56 12.95
CA ILE A 390 -4.33 7.42 13.02
C ILE A 390 -4.66 7.81 14.47
N SER A 391 -5.04 9.08 14.67
CA SER A 391 -5.38 9.71 15.95
C SER A 391 -6.81 9.41 16.47
N ALA A 392 -7.65 8.77 15.66
CA ALA A 392 -9.05 8.45 15.97
C ALA A 392 -9.18 6.97 16.34
N SER A 393 -8.78 6.60 17.56
CA SER A 393 -8.53 5.20 17.94
C SER A 393 -9.78 4.32 17.85
N ALA A 394 -10.90 4.74 18.46
CA ALA A 394 -12.11 3.94 18.45
C ALA A 394 -12.78 3.96 17.07
N ASN A 395 -12.84 5.11 16.38
CA ASN A 395 -13.45 5.17 15.05
C ASN A 395 -12.71 4.32 14.02
N VAL A 396 -11.37 4.35 14.02
CA VAL A 396 -10.57 3.64 13.02
C VAL A 396 -10.76 2.15 13.16
N LEU A 397 -10.56 1.59 14.36
CA LEU A 397 -10.68 0.14 14.56
C LEU A 397 -12.12 -0.34 14.36
N SER A 398 -13.09 0.36 14.92
CA SER A 398 -14.49 -0.05 14.81
C SER A 398 -14.98 0.01 13.36
N ARG A 399 -14.60 1.04 12.59
CA ARG A 399 -14.93 1.13 11.17
C ARG A 399 -14.22 0.08 10.33
N MET A 400 -12.93 -0.20 10.59
CA MET A 400 -12.24 -1.30 9.91
C MET A 400 -12.94 -2.64 10.17
N SER A 401 -13.24 -2.94 11.43
CA SER A 401 -13.95 -4.15 11.84
C SER A 401 -15.32 -4.26 11.18
N HIS A 402 -16.10 -3.17 11.18
CA HIS A 402 -17.40 -3.11 10.52
C HIS A 402 -17.29 -3.40 9.02
N LEU A 403 -16.40 -2.70 8.31
CA LEU A 403 -16.22 -2.87 6.87
C LEU A 403 -15.74 -4.28 6.51
N MET A 404 -14.81 -4.84 7.27
CA MET A 404 -14.38 -6.23 7.07
C MET A 404 -15.52 -7.21 7.27
N ARG A 405 -16.42 -6.98 8.23
CA ARG A 405 -17.60 -7.83 8.38
C ARG A 405 -18.55 -7.74 7.17
N ILE A 406 -18.68 -6.57 6.53
CA ILE A 406 -19.42 -6.45 5.25
C ILE A 406 -18.72 -7.24 4.15
N TYR A 407 -17.40 -7.08 4.01
CA TYR A 407 -16.61 -7.81 3.02
C TYR A 407 -16.75 -9.34 3.20
N GLU A 408 -16.70 -9.81 4.44
CA GLU A 408 -16.87 -11.22 4.81
C GLU A 408 -18.29 -11.71 4.53
N SER A 409 -19.34 -10.95 4.87
CA SER A 409 -20.72 -11.40 4.71
C SER A 409 -21.26 -11.28 3.29
N GLU A 410 -20.84 -10.26 2.54
CA GLU A 410 -21.40 -9.91 1.24
C GLU A 410 -20.58 -10.41 0.04
N LEU A 411 -19.28 -10.68 0.22
CA LEU A 411 -18.37 -11.01 -0.88
C LEU A 411 -17.64 -12.34 -0.68
N THR A 412 -16.85 -12.49 0.39
CA THR A 412 -15.98 -13.69 0.52
C THR A 412 -16.67 -14.89 1.17
N HIS A 413 -17.70 -14.66 1.97
CA HIS A 413 -18.31 -15.67 2.84
C HIS A 413 -17.29 -16.40 3.73
N ASP A 414 -16.24 -15.68 4.15
CA ASP A 414 -15.08 -16.21 4.89
C ASP A 414 -14.84 -15.45 6.20
N PRO A 415 -15.56 -15.79 7.30
CA PRO A 415 -15.56 -15.01 8.53
C PRO A 415 -14.21 -15.07 9.28
N ARG A 416 -13.78 -13.93 9.85
CA ARG A 416 -12.51 -13.84 10.63
C ARG A 416 -12.73 -13.38 12.08
N PRO A 417 -13.35 -14.21 12.94
CA PRO A 417 -13.73 -13.81 14.31
C PRO A 417 -12.56 -13.30 15.17
N ALA A 418 -11.36 -13.88 15.01
CA ALA A 418 -10.18 -13.47 15.75
C ALA A 418 -9.79 -12.00 15.48
N TYR A 419 -9.98 -11.51 14.25
CA TYR A 419 -9.73 -10.11 13.89
C TYR A 419 -10.69 -9.17 14.64
N HIS A 420 -11.99 -9.46 14.59
CA HIS A 420 -13.02 -8.65 15.25
C HIS A 420 -12.92 -8.68 16.77
N SER A 421 -12.59 -9.84 17.35
CA SER A 421 -12.48 -9.99 18.81
C SER A 421 -11.40 -9.09 19.42
N GLY A 422 -10.26 -8.94 18.75
CA GLY A 422 -9.19 -8.06 19.25
C GLY A 422 -9.57 -6.58 19.21
N VAL A 423 -10.30 -6.16 18.15
CA VAL A 423 -10.88 -4.82 18.08
C VAL A 423 -11.91 -4.61 19.19
N ALA A 424 -12.81 -5.56 19.39
CA ALA A 424 -13.83 -5.49 20.44
C ALA A 424 -13.21 -5.39 21.84
N ALA A 425 -12.09 -6.07 22.09
CA ALA A 425 -11.36 -5.97 23.35
C ALA A 425 -10.85 -4.54 23.61
N TYR A 426 -10.28 -3.85 22.61
CA TYR A 426 -9.90 -2.43 22.75
C TYR A 426 -11.13 -1.53 23.00
N LEU A 427 -12.20 -1.72 22.24
CA LEU A 427 -13.44 -0.94 22.41
C LEU A 427 -14.06 -1.14 23.81
N GLY A 428 -13.91 -2.34 24.37
CA GLY A 428 -14.28 -2.65 25.75
C GLY A 428 -13.53 -1.77 26.77
N LEU A 429 -12.22 -1.58 26.60
CA LEU A 429 -11.42 -0.66 27.43
C LEU A 429 -11.77 0.81 27.19
N TYR A 430 -12.07 1.17 25.94
CA TYR A 430 -12.44 2.52 25.55
C TYR A 430 -13.78 2.96 26.16
N TYR A 431 -14.78 2.08 26.20
CA TYR A 431 -16.13 2.40 26.74
C TYR A 431 -16.35 1.97 28.20
N LYS A 432 -15.37 1.32 28.84
CA LYS A 432 -15.48 0.82 30.22
C LYS A 432 -15.99 1.89 31.19
N ASP A 433 -17.08 1.58 31.88
CA ASP A 433 -17.71 2.40 32.93
C ASP A 433 -18.08 3.84 32.51
N ARG A 434 -18.15 4.12 31.20
CA ARG A 434 -18.58 5.44 30.72
C ARG A 434 -20.10 5.59 30.83
N VAL A 435 -20.51 6.74 31.37
CA VAL A 435 -21.93 7.14 31.50
C VAL A 435 -22.36 8.19 30.48
N LYS A 436 -21.42 8.73 29.70
CA LYS A 436 -21.66 9.67 28.60
C LYS A 436 -20.78 9.33 27.40
N LEU A 437 -21.20 9.76 26.21
CA LEU A 437 -20.39 9.61 25.01
C LEU A 437 -19.04 10.35 25.15
N PRO A 438 -17.92 9.74 24.69
CA PRO A 438 -16.64 10.43 24.53
C PRO A 438 -16.76 11.64 23.60
N GLY A 439 -15.76 12.53 23.62
CA GLY A 439 -15.70 13.65 22.67
C GLY A 439 -15.48 13.19 21.23
N ASP A 440 -15.50 14.14 20.28
CA ASP A 440 -15.12 13.86 18.90
C ASP A 440 -13.67 13.38 18.82
N GLU A 441 -13.39 12.52 17.85
CA GLU A 441 -12.04 12.08 17.55
C GLU A 441 -11.45 12.90 16.39
N THR A 442 -10.13 13.03 16.35
CA THR A 442 -9.41 13.65 15.22
C THR A 442 -8.68 12.59 14.43
N ASN A 443 -8.83 12.62 13.11
CA ASN A 443 -8.01 11.81 12.20
C ASN A 443 -6.92 12.65 11.50
N GLY A 444 -6.61 13.84 12.05
CA GLY A 444 -5.70 14.81 11.45
C GLY A 444 -6.34 15.68 10.36
N ASN A 445 -7.64 15.54 10.12
CA ASN A 445 -8.39 16.34 9.16
C ASN A 445 -9.65 16.95 9.81
N THR A 446 -10.20 17.97 9.18
CA THR A 446 -11.52 18.51 9.51
C THR A 446 -12.57 18.02 8.49
N PRO A 447 -13.88 18.13 8.81
CA PRO A 447 -14.42 18.20 10.17
C PRO A 447 -13.95 17.02 11.03
N LEU A 448 -13.96 17.20 12.35
CA LEU A 448 -13.64 16.14 13.31
C LEU A 448 -14.61 14.95 13.16
N VAL A 449 -14.17 13.77 13.59
CA VAL A 449 -14.98 12.56 13.59
C VAL A 449 -16.02 12.68 14.70
N SER A 450 -17.29 12.71 14.31
CA SER A 450 -18.42 12.84 15.24
C SER A 450 -18.41 11.74 16.29
N THR A 451 -18.66 12.09 17.55
CA THR A 451 -18.87 11.13 18.63
C THR A 451 -19.95 10.09 18.32
N TYR A 452 -21.00 10.47 17.59
CA TYR A 452 -22.04 9.54 17.15
C TYR A 452 -21.54 8.57 16.07
N GLU A 453 -20.62 9.00 15.21
CA GLU A 453 -19.94 8.11 14.26
C GLU A 453 -19.08 7.07 15.01
N VAL A 454 -18.28 7.52 15.98
CA VAL A 454 -17.43 6.66 16.82
C VAL A 454 -18.29 5.63 17.53
N ALA A 455 -19.37 6.07 18.19
CA ALA A 455 -20.26 5.20 18.95
C ALA A 455 -21.02 4.22 18.07
N TRP A 456 -21.52 4.67 16.92
CA TRP A 456 -22.26 3.81 15.99
C TRP A 456 -21.41 2.65 15.48
N TYR A 457 -20.22 2.93 14.94
CA TYR A 457 -19.33 1.85 14.48
C TYR A 457 -18.87 0.96 15.63
N SER A 458 -18.65 1.52 16.82
CA SER A 458 -18.29 0.73 18.01
C SER A 458 -19.41 -0.22 18.40
N TRP A 459 -20.66 0.23 18.35
CA TRP A 459 -21.84 -0.60 18.59
C TRP A 459 -22.03 -1.62 17.46
N GLU A 460 -21.86 -1.26 16.19
CA GLU A 460 -21.92 -2.23 15.09
C GLU A 460 -20.93 -3.37 15.33
N THR A 461 -19.70 -3.04 15.75
CA THR A 461 -18.63 -4.00 16.01
C THR A 461 -18.90 -4.90 17.22
N THR A 462 -19.37 -4.33 18.33
CA THR A 462 -19.47 -5.03 19.62
C THR A 462 -20.85 -5.55 19.96
N ARG A 463 -21.89 -4.94 19.38
CA ARG A 463 -23.30 -5.04 19.77
C ARG A 463 -23.55 -4.78 21.26
N ASP A 464 -22.70 -3.98 21.90
CA ASP A 464 -22.80 -3.66 23.33
C ASP A 464 -23.98 -2.73 23.62
N ALA A 465 -24.97 -3.23 24.37
CA ALA A 465 -26.17 -2.49 24.75
C ALA A 465 -25.87 -1.19 25.52
N ARG A 466 -24.74 -1.10 26.22
CA ARG A 466 -24.32 0.12 26.92
C ARG A 466 -24.00 1.24 25.94
N ILE A 467 -23.35 0.93 24.82
CA ILE A 467 -23.04 1.93 23.78
C ILE A 467 -24.34 2.40 23.11
N ALA A 468 -25.28 1.50 22.84
CA ALA A 468 -26.61 1.87 22.35
C ALA A 468 -27.32 2.83 23.31
N ALA A 469 -27.35 2.50 24.61
CA ALA A 469 -27.93 3.38 25.63
C ALA A 469 -27.25 4.77 25.67
N LEU A 470 -25.94 4.85 25.48
CA LEU A 470 -25.23 6.13 25.37
C LEU A 470 -25.64 6.93 24.12
N ILE A 471 -25.88 6.28 22.99
CA ILE A 471 -26.35 6.94 21.74
C ILE A 471 -27.78 7.47 21.90
N GLU A 472 -28.62 6.73 22.61
CA GLU A 472 -30.03 7.07 22.85
C GLU A 472 -30.21 8.32 23.71
N GLN A 473 -29.30 8.56 24.65
CA GLN A 473 -29.28 9.75 25.50
C GLN A 473 -29.27 11.05 24.67
N ASP A 474 -29.88 12.10 25.22
CA ASP A 474 -29.86 13.43 24.62
C ASP A 474 -28.54 14.14 24.94
N HIS A 475 -27.52 13.89 24.12
CA HIS A 475 -26.31 14.73 24.08
C HIS A 475 -26.52 15.92 23.14
N GLU A 476 -25.74 16.97 23.33
CA GLU A 476 -25.70 18.10 22.41
C GLU A 476 -25.43 17.63 20.97
N ILE A 477 -26.34 17.96 20.05
CA ILE A 477 -26.11 17.84 18.61
C ILE A 477 -25.42 19.12 18.16
N LYS A 478 -24.12 19.05 17.85
CA LYS A 478 -23.31 20.26 17.61
C LYS A 478 -23.46 20.80 16.20
N ASN A 479 -23.77 19.93 15.24
CA ASN A 479 -23.76 20.26 13.82
C ASN A 479 -24.56 19.25 12.98
N THR A 480 -24.64 19.47 11.67
CA THR A 480 -25.39 18.61 10.74
C THR A 480 -24.79 17.20 10.66
N ILE A 481 -23.48 17.04 10.86
CA ILE A 481 -22.79 15.74 10.84
C ILE A 481 -23.26 14.87 12.00
N ASP A 482 -23.34 15.42 13.22
CA ASP A 482 -23.88 14.72 14.39
C ASP A 482 -25.32 14.28 14.17
N LEU A 483 -26.15 15.19 13.61
CA LEU A 483 -27.55 14.89 13.33
C LEU A 483 -27.70 13.72 12.35
N CYS A 484 -26.86 13.68 11.31
CA CYS A 484 -26.84 12.58 10.35
C CYS A 484 -26.39 11.27 11.02
N TYR A 485 -25.28 11.26 11.76
CA TYR A 485 -24.78 10.03 12.38
C TYR A 485 -25.63 9.51 13.52
N GLN A 486 -26.26 10.37 14.33
CA GLN A 486 -27.23 9.92 15.32
C GLN A 486 -28.43 9.26 14.64
N THR A 487 -28.94 9.83 13.54
CA THR A 487 -30.04 9.25 12.77
C THR A 487 -29.67 7.87 12.23
N LEU A 488 -28.49 7.74 11.62
CA LEU A 488 -27.96 6.47 11.11
C LEU A 488 -27.81 5.44 12.23
N ALA A 489 -27.27 5.85 13.38
CA ALA A 489 -27.07 4.98 14.53
C ALA A 489 -28.39 4.45 15.10
N LEU A 490 -29.35 5.35 15.34
CA LEU A 490 -30.67 4.99 15.86
C LEU A 490 -31.42 4.07 14.90
N ALA A 491 -31.36 4.35 13.59
CA ALA A 491 -31.96 3.49 12.57
C ALA A 491 -31.32 2.10 12.52
N ALA A 492 -30.00 2.01 12.73
CA ALA A 492 -29.28 0.74 12.76
C ALA A 492 -29.55 -0.07 14.04
N ILE A 493 -29.70 0.60 15.20
CA ILE A 493 -29.98 -0.03 16.51
C ILE A 493 -31.38 -0.64 16.51
N ASP A 494 -32.41 0.19 16.34
CA ASP A 494 -33.80 -0.22 16.30
C ASP A 494 -34.65 0.92 15.73
N LYS A 495 -34.88 0.85 14.41
CA LYS A 495 -35.66 1.87 13.69
C LYS A 495 -37.07 2.05 14.23
N THR A 496 -37.71 0.97 14.71
CA THR A 496 -39.10 1.03 15.20
C THR A 496 -39.15 1.69 16.56
N ARG A 497 -38.30 1.27 17.50
CA ARG A 497 -38.20 1.84 18.84
C ARG A 497 -37.84 3.33 18.80
N HIS A 498 -36.97 3.74 17.87
CA HIS A 498 -36.48 5.11 17.78
C HIS A 498 -37.21 5.97 16.74
N ALA A 499 -38.34 5.50 16.19
CA ALA A 499 -39.05 6.16 15.10
C ALA A 499 -39.32 7.66 15.33
N ALA A 500 -39.76 8.04 16.53
CA ALA A 500 -40.04 9.44 16.86
C ALA A 500 -38.80 10.34 16.79
N LYS A 501 -37.67 9.90 17.34
CA LYS A 501 -36.41 10.66 17.33
C LYS A 501 -35.77 10.69 15.95
N ILE A 502 -35.85 9.58 15.20
CA ILE A 502 -35.44 9.50 13.80
C ILE A 502 -36.24 10.48 12.94
N GLN A 503 -37.56 10.54 13.13
CA GLN A 503 -38.44 11.44 12.42
C GLN A 503 -38.13 12.91 12.73
N ALA A 504 -37.95 13.26 14.02
CA ALA A 504 -37.56 14.61 14.42
C ALA A 504 -36.21 15.03 13.81
N ASN A 505 -35.23 14.13 13.77
CA ASN A 505 -33.95 14.40 13.12
C ASN A 505 -34.10 14.59 11.61
N ALA A 506 -34.92 13.79 10.95
CA ALA A 506 -35.20 13.91 9.52
C ALA A 506 -35.88 15.24 9.17
N GLU A 507 -36.88 15.66 9.95
CA GLU A 507 -37.54 16.96 9.80
C GLU A 507 -36.57 18.11 9.95
N ARG A 508 -35.69 18.06 10.96
CA ARG A 508 -34.64 19.06 11.14
C ARG A 508 -33.65 19.07 9.98
N LEU A 509 -33.23 17.90 9.47
CA LEU A 509 -32.39 17.83 8.28
C LEU A 509 -33.07 18.47 7.07
N LEU A 510 -34.35 18.19 6.83
CA LEU A 510 -35.12 18.82 5.76
C LEU A 510 -35.15 20.35 5.93
N GLN A 511 -35.41 20.87 7.12
CA GLN A 511 -35.41 22.32 7.39
C GLN A 511 -34.04 23.00 7.14
N LEU A 512 -32.94 22.27 7.32
CA LEU A 512 -31.58 22.78 7.12
C LEU A 512 -31.14 22.83 5.65
N GLN A 513 -31.95 22.31 4.72
CA GLN A 513 -31.60 22.34 3.30
C GLN A 513 -31.54 23.79 2.79
N ARG A 514 -30.49 24.10 2.04
CA ARG A 514 -30.32 25.41 1.39
C ARG A 514 -31.20 25.55 0.14
N PRO A 515 -31.49 26.79 -0.32
CA PRO A 515 -32.32 27.02 -1.51
C PRO A 515 -31.80 26.40 -2.80
N ASP A 516 -30.53 26.02 -2.88
CA ASP A 516 -29.92 25.33 -4.02
C ASP A 516 -30.01 23.80 -3.91
N GLY A 517 -30.55 23.26 -2.81
CA GLY A 517 -30.71 21.83 -2.58
C GLY A 517 -29.61 21.18 -1.75
N GLN A 518 -28.63 21.95 -1.28
CA GLN A 518 -27.46 21.44 -0.57
C GLN A 518 -27.57 21.53 0.96
N TRP A 519 -26.61 20.93 1.67
CA TRP A 519 -26.45 21.05 3.11
C TRP A 519 -25.06 21.53 3.52
N SER A 520 -24.98 22.30 4.61
CA SER A 520 -23.72 22.68 5.24
C SER A 520 -23.37 21.77 6.41
N ALA A 521 -22.07 21.58 6.65
CA ALA A 521 -21.56 20.80 7.76
C ALA A 521 -21.97 21.38 9.13
N ARG A 522 -22.12 22.71 9.21
CA ARG A 522 -22.50 23.45 10.42
C ARG A 522 -23.94 23.96 10.30
N PHE A 523 -24.60 24.21 11.43
CA PHE A 523 -25.94 24.77 11.46
C PHE A 523 -25.99 26.27 11.08
N ASP A 524 -24.89 26.99 11.30
CA ASP A 524 -24.79 28.42 10.97
C ASP A 524 -25.20 28.69 9.52
N GLU A 525 -26.15 29.60 9.33
CA GLU A 525 -26.67 30.00 8.03
C GLU A 525 -25.59 30.55 7.09
N LYS A 526 -24.54 31.16 7.63
CA LYS A 526 -23.40 31.69 6.87
C LYS A 526 -22.39 30.62 6.45
N SER A 527 -22.49 29.41 7.01
CA SER A 527 -21.59 28.32 6.61
C SER A 527 -21.95 27.80 5.23
N PHE A 528 -20.93 27.71 4.36
CA PHE A 528 -21.09 27.24 2.99
C PHE A 528 -21.57 25.78 2.95
N PRO A 529 -22.52 25.44 2.06
CA PRO A 529 -22.84 24.05 1.75
C PRO A 529 -21.68 23.36 1.02
N VAL A 530 -21.60 22.03 1.14
CA VAL A 530 -20.52 21.23 0.56
C VAL A 530 -21.03 19.86 0.08
N ASP A 531 -20.39 19.32 -0.96
CA ASP A 531 -20.82 18.09 -1.64
C ASP A 531 -20.90 16.89 -0.67
N PHE A 532 -19.88 16.69 0.17
CA PHE A 532 -19.85 15.55 1.10
C PHE A 532 -21.00 15.60 2.12
N GLN A 533 -21.38 16.79 2.58
CA GLN A 533 -22.43 16.92 3.59
C GLN A 533 -23.81 16.76 2.97
N THR A 534 -23.99 17.19 1.72
CA THR A 534 -25.20 16.93 0.94
C THR A 534 -25.42 15.42 0.77
N GLY A 535 -24.38 14.67 0.40
CA GLY A 535 -24.43 13.20 0.37
C GLY A 535 -24.74 12.59 1.74
N HIS A 536 -24.10 13.08 2.81
CA HIS A 536 -24.33 12.57 4.16
C HIS A 536 -25.77 12.79 4.66
N ALA A 537 -26.33 13.99 4.43
CA ALA A 537 -27.71 14.32 4.80
C ALA A 537 -28.71 13.45 4.04
N LEU A 538 -28.52 13.27 2.72
CA LEU A 538 -29.39 12.41 1.90
C LEU A 538 -29.33 10.95 2.37
N TRP A 539 -28.14 10.43 2.71
CA TRP A 539 -28.00 9.08 3.25
C TRP A 539 -28.72 8.90 4.60
N ALA A 540 -28.63 9.89 5.49
CA ALA A 540 -29.36 9.88 6.75
C ALA A 540 -30.89 9.96 6.55
N LEU A 541 -31.37 10.79 5.61
CA LEU A 541 -32.78 10.88 5.23
C LEU A 541 -33.31 9.56 4.66
N HIS A 542 -32.49 8.85 3.86
CA HIS A 542 -32.85 7.52 3.37
C HIS A 542 -32.99 6.53 4.53
N ALA A 543 -32.03 6.51 5.47
CA ALA A 543 -32.09 5.64 6.64
C ALA A 543 -33.33 5.94 7.51
N ALA A 544 -33.71 7.22 7.61
CA ALA A 544 -34.96 7.64 8.27
C ALA A 544 -36.23 7.17 7.54
N GLY A 545 -36.14 6.78 6.26
CA GLY A 545 -37.29 6.32 5.46
C GLY A 545 -37.97 7.42 4.65
N ILE A 546 -37.32 8.58 4.47
CA ILE A 546 -37.85 9.63 3.59
C ILE A 546 -37.70 9.17 2.14
N PRO A 547 -38.78 9.18 1.34
CA PRO A 547 -38.74 8.65 -0.01
C PRO A 547 -38.05 9.59 -1.00
N ARG A 548 -37.59 9.02 -2.12
CA ARG A 548 -36.87 9.72 -3.18
C ARG A 548 -37.64 10.89 -3.80
N ASP A 549 -38.97 10.76 -3.88
CA ASP A 549 -39.88 11.73 -4.49
C ASP A 549 -40.23 12.91 -3.56
N ASN A 550 -39.77 12.87 -2.30
CA ASN A 550 -39.80 14.06 -1.45
C ASN A 550 -39.07 15.21 -2.17
N PRO A 551 -39.68 16.39 -2.33
CA PRO A 551 -39.13 17.48 -3.16
C PRO A 551 -37.70 17.89 -2.78
N GLN A 552 -37.39 17.86 -1.48
CA GLN A 552 -36.08 18.26 -0.96
C GLN A 552 -35.03 17.17 -1.23
N VAL A 553 -35.39 15.91 -1.01
CA VAL A 553 -34.54 14.75 -1.35
C VAL A 553 -34.27 14.72 -2.85
N ALA A 554 -35.30 14.82 -3.69
CA ALA A 554 -35.17 14.83 -5.14
C ALA A 554 -34.23 15.95 -5.62
N LYS A 555 -34.34 17.15 -5.03
CA LYS A 555 -33.48 18.29 -5.35
C LYS A 555 -32.02 18.03 -4.97
N GLY A 556 -31.76 17.49 -3.79
CA GLY A 556 -30.40 17.14 -3.36
C GLY A 556 -29.77 16.02 -4.22
N LEU A 557 -30.55 15.02 -4.60
CA LEU A 557 -30.09 13.96 -5.51
C LEU A 557 -29.79 14.50 -6.90
N GLY A 558 -30.65 15.36 -7.44
CA GLY A 558 -30.42 16.05 -8.71
C GLY A 558 -29.16 16.92 -8.69
N TYR A 559 -28.93 17.63 -7.58
CA TYR A 559 -27.69 18.37 -7.36
C TYR A 559 -26.47 17.45 -7.44
N LEU A 560 -26.41 16.37 -6.67
CA LEU A 560 -25.25 15.46 -6.69
C LEU A 560 -24.98 14.91 -8.09
N LEU A 561 -26.01 14.46 -8.82
CA LEU A 561 -25.85 13.94 -10.17
C LEU A 561 -25.27 14.98 -11.14
N SER A 562 -25.72 16.24 -11.03
CA SER A 562 -25.23 17.34 -11.86
C SER A 562 -23.77 17.73 -11.58
N ARG A 563 -23.21 17.31 -10.44
CA ARG A 563 -21.88 17.70 -9.94
C ARG A 563 -20.80 16.65 -10.16
N GLN A 564 -21.14 15.49 -10.72
CA GLN A 564 -20.15 14.46 -11.01
C GLN A 564 -19.11 14.97 -12.01
N GLN A 565 -17.84 14.72 -11.70
CA GLN A 565 -16.71 15.26 -12.42
C GLN A 565 -16.29 14.38 -13.61
N PRO A 566 -15.52 14.92 -14.57
CA PRO A 566 -14.96 14.20 -15.73
C PRO A 566 -14.32 12.83 -15.43
N PHE A 567 -13.64 12.67 -14.29
CA PHE A 567 -13.00 11.41 -13.89
C PHE A 567 -13.97 10.37 -13.30
N GLY A 568 -15.26 10.70 -13.18
CA GLY A 568 -16.33 9.82 -12.71
C GLY A 568 -16.55 9.82 -11.20
N GLY A 569 -15.84 10.63 -10.43
CA GLY A 569 -16.12 10.86 -9.00
C GLY A 569 -16.65 12.27 -8.71
N TRP A 570 -16.60 12.66 -7.45
CA TRP A 570 -16.92 14.00 -6.97
C TRP A 570 -15.70 14.63 -6.32
N LEU A 571 -15.56 15.94 -6.53
CA LEU A 571 -14.57 16.76 -5.85
C LEU A 571 -15.14 18.17 -5.74
N ASP A 572 -15.27 18.67 -4.53
CA ASP A 572 -15.77 20.01 -4.29
C ASP A 572 -14.69 21.05 -4.69
N PRO A 573 -14.96 21.96 -5.65
CA PRO A 573 -14.06 23.04 -6.00
C PRO A 573 -14.05 24.16 -4.95
N LEU A 574 -15.00 24.20 -4.02
CA LEU A 574 -15.10 25.19 -2.95
C LEU A 574 -14.75 24.57 -1.58
N GLN A 575 -14.11 23.39 -1.57
CA GLN A 575 -13.70 22.63 -0.40
C GLN A 575 -12.93 23.50 0.61
N THR A 576 -13.53 23.77 1.78
CA THR A 576 -12.94 24.60 2.86
C THR A 576 -12.62 23.81 4.12
N TYR A 577 -13.04 22.55 4.22
CA TYR A 577 -12.96 21.76 5.46
C TYR A 577 -11.87 20.69 5.47
N GLU A 578 -11.11 20.49 4.40
CA GLU A 578 -10.06 19.47 4.37
C GLU A 578 -8.66 20.05 4.25
N ASN A 579 -7.74 19.53 5.06
CA ASN A 579 -6.31 19.81 4.94
C ASN A 579 -5.68 19.14 3.70
N PHE A 580 -6.28 18.05 3.21
CA PHE A 580 -5.84 17.32 2.02
C PHE A 580 -6.99 17.25 1.02
N ARG A 581 -6.92 18.02 -0.06
CA ARG A 581 -7.97 18.11 -1.06
C ARG A 581 -7.92 16.92 -2.01
N THR A 582 -8.67 15.87 -1.69
CA THR A 582 -8.73 14.62 -2.47
C THR A 582 -10.19 14.24 -2.74
N PRO A 583 -10.52 13.56 -3.85
CA PRO A 583 -11.91 13.26 -4.22
C PRO A 583 -12.57 12.16 -3.37
N PHE A 584 -11.83 11.51 -2.47
CA PHE A 584 -12.29 10.31 -1.77
C PHE A 584 -13.51 10.57 -0.88
N ARG A 585 -13.58 11.71 -0.16
CA ARG A 585 -14.66 11.97 0.80
C ARG A 585 -15.98 12.27 0.09
N GLU A 586 -15.96 13.22 -0.84
CA GLU A 586 -17.13 13.65 -1.60
C GLU A 586 -17.68 12.48 -2.39
N THR A 587 -16.79 11.76 -3.10
CA THR A 587 -17.19 10.58 -3.88
C THR A 587 -17.82 9.52 -3.00
N GLN A 588 -17.24 9.22 -1.83
CA GLN A 588 -17.82 8.25 -0.90
C GLN A 588 -19.23 8.68 -0.43
N MET A 589 -19.41 9.93 -0.03
CA MET A 589 -20.72 10.38 0.48
C MET A 589 -21.78 10.45 -0.62
N ALA A 590 -21.39 10.87 -1.84
CA ALA A 590 -22.28 10.81 -3.00
C ALA A 590 -22.69 9.37 -3.32
N VAL A 591 -21.73 8.43 -3.31
CA VAL A 591 -22.01 6.99 -3.52
C VAL A 591 -22.95 6.45 -2.45
N LEU A 592 -22.73 6.76 -1.16
CA LEU A 592 -23.59 6.27 -0.07
C LEU A 592 -25.05 6.73 -0.24
N ALA A 593 -25.26 8.00 -0.64
CA ALA A 593 -26.59 8.53 -0.90
C ALA A 593 -27.22 7.92 -2.16
N LEU A 594 -26.51 8.01 -3.30
CA LEU A 594 -27.04 7.62 -4.60
C LEU A 594 -27.29 6.10 -4.66
N SER A 595 -26.37 5.28 -4.16
CA SER A 595 -26.58 3.82 -4.15
C SER A 595 -27.77 3.40 -3.28
N ALA A 596 -28.05 4.10 -2.18
CA ALA A 596 -29.17 3.82 -1.30
C ALA A 596 -30.52 4.15 -1.97
N TYR A 597 -30.65 5.32 -2.59
CA TYR A 597 -31.88 5.71 -3.30
C TYR A 597 -32.07 5.05 -4.67
N TYR A 598 -30.98 4.59 -5.28
CA TYR A 598 -30.96 3.95 -6.59
C TYR A 598 -30.23 2.61 -6.51
N PRO A 599 -30.81 1.59 -5.86
CA PRO A 599 -30.20 0.26 -5.85
C PRO A 599 -30.06 -0.28 -7.29
N ALA A 600 -28.98 -1.02 -7.52
CA ALA A 600 -28.74 -1.67 -8.79
C ALA A 600 -29.66 -2.90 -8.95
N GLN A 601 -30.11 -3.14 -10.17
CA GLN A 601 -30.91 -4.32 -10.52
C GLN A 601 -29.99 -5.36 -11.16
N THR A 602 -29.19 -6.03 -10.35
CA THR A 602 -28.26 -7.06 -10.83
C THR A 602 -28.66 -8.43 -10.31
N ALA A 603 -28.63 -9.42 -11.19
CA ALA A 603 -28.69 -10.83 -10.84
C ALA A 603 -27.32 -11.45 -11.12
N GLY A 604 -26.82 -12.28 -10.20
CA GLY A 604 -25.52 -12.94 -10.34
C GLY A 604 -24.54 -12.60 -9.21
N PRO A 605 -23.29 -13.07 -9.31
CA PRO A 605 -22.27 -12.82 -8.30
C PRO A 605 -21.88 -11.33 -8.28
N LYS A 606 -21.66 -10.78 -7.08
CA LYS A 606 -21.30 -9.37 -6.89
C LYS A 606 -19.88 -9.04 -7.34
N TRP A 607 -19.03 -10.06 -7.48
CA TRP A 607 -17.66 -9.99 -7.97
C TRP A 607 -17.26 -11.31 -8.62
N GLY A 608 -16.31 -11.26 -9.56
CA GLY A 608 -15.95 -12.44 -10.35
C GLY A 608 -17.12 -13.01 -11.16
N ARG A 609 -16.96 -14.26 -11.62
CA ARG A 609 -17.97 -15.02 -12.35
C ARG A 609 -17.89 -16.50 -11.96
N THR A 610 -19.05 -17.16 -12.03
CA THR A 610 -19.10 -18.62 -11.97
C THR A 610 -18.59 -19.19 -13.30
N PRO A 611 -17.56 -20.05 -13.30
CA PRO A 611 -17.00 -20.59 -14.52
C PRO A 611 -18.01 -21.50 -15.24
N VAL A 612 -18.17 -21.32 -16.56
CA VAL A 612 -19.08 -22.11 -17.41
C VAL A 612 -18.26 -22.95 -18.38
N GLY A 613 -18.22 -24.27 -18.16
CA GLY A 613 -17.42 -25.19 -18.98
C GLY A 613 -15.90 -25.09 -18.71
N PRO A 614 -15.07 -25.88 -19.43
CA PRO A 614 -13.62 -26.02 -19.20
C PRO A 614 -12.85 -24.70 -19.10
N LEU A 615 -11.82 -24.63 -18.25
CA LEU A 615 -10.92 -23.49 -18.10
C LEU A 615 -9.91 -23.49 -19.23
N LYS A 616 -10.00 -22.52 -20.15
CA LYS A 616 -9.19 -22.47 -21.37
C LYS A 616 -8.28 -21.26 -21.43
N THR A 617 -8.59 -20.20 -20.70
CA THR A 617 -7.91 -18.91 -20.78
C THR A 617 -7.43 -18.44 -19.42
N LEU A 618 -6.48 -17.49 -19.41
CA LEU A 618 -6.05 -16.81 -18.18
C LEU A 618 -7.20 -16.02 -17.55
N ASP A 619 -8.10 -15.45 -18.37
CA ASP A 619 -9.28 -14.74 -17.89
C ASP A 619 -10.27 -15.68 -17.18
N ASP A 620 -10.45 -16.92 -17.65
CA ASP A 620 -11.31 -17.90 -16.96
C ASP A 620 -10.85 -18.15 -15.51
N LEU A 621 -9.53 -18.20 -15.28
CA LEU A 621 -8.97 -18.30 -13.92
C LEU A 621 -9.08 -16.97 -13.18
N ASN A 622 -8.84 -15.84 -13.85
CA ASN A 622 -8.88 -14.52 -13.24
C ASN A 622 -10.26 -14.14 -12.71
N GLU A 623 -11.32 -14.62 -13.34
CA GLU A 623 -12.70 -14.32 -12.96
C GLU A 623 -13.24 -15.22 -11.84
N ILE A 624 -12.51 -16.25 -11.39
CA ILE A 624 -12.95 -17.12 -10.27
C ILE A 624 -12.59 -16.47 -8.93
N TRP A 625 -13.62 -16.11 -8.17
CA TRP A 625 -13.50 -15.49 -6.84
C TRP A 625 -14.17 -16.31 -5.74
N ASP A 626 -15.22 -17.05 -6.09
CA ASP A 626 -15.88 -17.99 -5.19
C ASP A 626 -15.35 -19.41 -5.39
N VAL A 627 -15.46 -20.23 -4.33
CA VAL A 627 -15.08 -21.65 -4.40
C VAL A 627 -15.94 -22.35 -5.44
N PRO A 628 -15.36 -22.86 -6.54
CA PRO A 628 -16.14 -23.51 -7.58
C PRO A 628 -16.47 -24.95 -7.19
N ASP A 629 -17.21 -25.66 -8.04
CA ASP A 629 -17.48 -27.08 -7.83
C ASP A 629 -16.17 -27.93 -7.78
N PRO A 630 -16.22 -29.15 -7.22
CA PRO A 630 -15.03 -29.99 -7.08
C PRO A 630 -14.33 -30.37 -8.38
N ALA A 631 -15.05 -30.45 -9.51
CA ALA A 631 -14.44 -30.77 -10.80
C ALA A 631 -13.60 -29.59 -11.30
N ARG A 632 -14.16 -28.39 -11.22
CA ARG A 632 -13.47 -27.15 -11.54
C ARG A 632 -12.28 -26.90 -10.62
N LEU A 633 -12.41 -27.18 -9.32
CA LEU A 633 -11.31 -27.06 -8.38
C LEU A 633 -10.13 -27.98 -8.76
N ARG A 634 -10.40 -29.25 -9.12
CA ARG A 634 -9.36 -30.18 -9.61
C ARG A 634 -8.72 -29.71 -10.91
N GLU A 635 -9.47 -29.05 -11.78
CA GLU A 635 -8.93 -28.47 -13.01
C GLU A 635 -7.97 -27.32 -12.70
N ILE A 636 -8.32 -26.43 -11.75
CA ILE A 636 -7.42 -25.37 -11.27
C ILE A 636 -6.14 -25.99 -10.68
N GLU A 637 -6.27 -27.03 -9.85
CA GLU A 637 -5.11 -27.74 -9.28
C GLU A 637 -4.24 -28.37 -10.38
N ALA A 638 -4.82 -28.98 -11.40
CA ALA A 638 -4.08 -29.54 -12.54
C ALA A 638 -3.32 -28.45 -13.33
N LEU A 639 -3.92 -27.26 -13.49
CA LEU A 639 -3.30 -26.12 -14.17
C LEU A 639 -2.05 -25.59 -13.43
N THR A 640 -1.84 -25.92 -12.16
CA THR A 640 -0.58 -25.63 -11.45
C THR A 640 0.62 -26.42 -11.97
N THR A 641 0.41 -27.40 -12.86
CA THR A 641 1.47 -28.30 -13.34
C THR A 641 1.74 -28.21 -14.85
N VAL A 642 1.00 -27.37 -15.58
CA VAL A 642 1.17 -27.26 -17.04
C VAL A 642 2.51 -26.61 -17.40
N PRO A 643 3.04 -26.84 -18.63
CA PRO A 643 4.30 -26.25 -19.06
C PRO A 643 4.37 -24.73 -19.01
N GLU A 644 3.27 -24.04 -19.28
CA GLU A 644 3.19 -22.58 -19.36
C GLU A 644 3.24 -21.90 -17.97
N PRO A 645 4.30 -21.13 -17.64
CA PRO A 645 4.42 -20.45 -16.35
C PRO A 645 3.27 -19.51 -15.99
N LEU A 646 2.67 -18.78 -16.95
CA LEU A 646 1.55 -17.88 -16.64
C LEU A 646 0.33 -18.64 -16.14
N PHE A 647 -0.01 -19.77 -16.75
CA PHE A 647 -1.12 -20.62 -16.28
C PHE A 647 -0.84 -21.18 -14.89
N ARG A 648 0.39 -21.63 -14.61
CA ARG A 648 0.76 -22.11 -13.27
C ARG A 648 0.59 -21.01 -12.23
N ALA A 649 1.12 -19.82 -12.50
CA ALA A 649 1.04 -18.68 -11.59
C ALA A 649 -0.41 -18.23 -11.36
N GLN A 650 -1.21 -18.13 -12.43
CA GLN A 650 -2.61 -17.71 -12.34
C GLN A 650 -3.47 -18.76 -11.63
N ALA A 651 -3.20 -20.06 -11.81
CA ALA A 651 -3.86 -21.13 -11.07
C ALA A 651 -3.54 -21.05 -9.57
N LEU A 652 -2.28 -20.80 -9.19
CA LEU A 652 -1.88 -20.58 -7.79
C LEU A 652 -2.52 -19.33 -7.19
N GLU A 653 -2.57 -18.22 -7.93
CA GLU A 653 -3.29 -17.01 -7.51
C GLU A 653 -4.79 -17.30 -7.30
N THR A 654 -5.39 -18.15 -8.14
CA THR A 654 -6.78 -18.60 -7.96
C THR A 654 -6.93 -19.42 -6.66
N LEU A 655 -6.08 -20.42 -6.43
CA LEU A 655 -6.10 -21.21 -5.19
C LEU A 655 -5.87 -20.34 -3.94
N GLY A 656 -5.02 -19.32 -4.03
CA GLY A 656 -4.80 -18.36 -2.95
C GLY A 656 -6.04 -17.53 -2.63
N ARG A 657 -6.78 -17.06 -3.64
CA ARG A 657 -8.08 -16.37 -3.46
C ARG A 657 -9.12 -17.28 -2.80
N LEU A 658 -9.13 -18.56 -3.14
CA LEU A 658 -9.97 -19.56 -2.46
C LEU A 658 -9.48 -19.90 -1.05
N GLY A 659 -8.17 -19.73 -0.79
CA GLY A 659 -7.40 -19.92 0.45
C GLY A 659 -7.88 -21.08 1.34
N ARG A 660 -7.98 -22.23 0.71
CA ARG A 660 -8.32 -23.52 1.33
C ARG A 660 -7.10 -24.18 1.94
N ALA A 661 -7.23 -24.72 3.15
CA ALA A 661 -6.12 -25.43 3.80
C ALA A 661 -5.74 -26.70 3.03
N GLU A 662 -6.70 -27.34 2.36
CA GLU A 662 -6.50 -28.55 1.56
C GLU A 662 -5.66 -28.31 0.30
N SER A 663 -5.55 -27.06 -0.16
CA SER A 663 -4.72 -26.70 -1.31
C SER A 663 -3.24 -26.54 -0.95
N LEU A 664 -2.86 -26.54 0.34
CA LEU A 664 -1.47 -26.37 0.78
C LEU A 664 -0.47 -27.36 0.14
N PRO A 665 -0.78 -28.66 -0.05
CA PRO A 665 0.14 -29.57 -0.71
C PRO A 665 0.40 -29.21 -2.17
N VAL A 666 -0.65 -28.84 -2.92
CA VAL A 666 -0.54 -28.43 -4.33
C VAL A 666 0.24 -27.11 -4.45
N ILE A 667 -0.05 -26.15 -3.57
CA ILE A 667 0.66 -24.86 -3.52
C ILE A 667 2.13 -25.08 -3.14
N GLY A 668 2.39 -25.84 -2.07
CA GLY A 668 3.72 -26.11 -1.55
C GLY A 668 4.64 -26.80 -2.57
N ALA A 669 4.08 -27.69 -3.39
CA ALA A 669 4.80 -28.37 -4.46
C ALA A 669 5.35 -27.45 -5.56
N ARG A 670 5.00 -26.15 -5.57
CA ARG A 670 5.46 -25.14 -6.55
C ARG A 670 6.40 -24.10 -5.94
N LEU A 671 6.80 -24.24 -4.68
CA LEU A 671 7.75 -23.32 -4.05
C LEU A 671 9.17 -23.41 -4.65
N ASP A 672 9.49 -24.45 -5.40
CA ASP A 672 10.78 -24.64 -6.07
C ASP A 672 10.72 -24.47 -7.61
N ASP A 673 9.63 -23.91 -8.14
CA ASP A 673 9.43 -23.76 -9.59
C ASP A 673 10.61 -23.02 -10.26
N PRO A 674 11.02 -23.41 -11.48
CA PRO A 674 12.08 -22.71 -12.21
C PRO A 674 11.75 -21.24 -12.51
N SER A 675 10.48 -20.85 -12.52
CA SER A 675 10.05 -19.47 -12.73
C SER A 675 9.75 -18.74 -11.41
N LYS A 676 10.37 -17.58 -11.20
CA LYS A 676 10.08 -16.73 -10.03
C LYS A 676 8.65 -16.19 -10.03
N LEU A 677 8.04 -16.04 -11.20
CA LEU A 677 6.63 -15.69 -11.33
C LEU A 677 5.76 -16.70 -10.57
N VAL A 678 5.98 -17.99 -10.81
CA VAL A 678 5.24 -19.10 -10.18
C VAL A 678 5.59 -19.21 -8.69
N MET A 679 6.88 -19.10 -8.34
CA MET A 679 7.33 -19.10 -6.95
C MET A 679 6.67 -17.98 -6.12
N ARG A 680 6.54 -16.76 -6.68
CA ARG A 680 5.83 -15.65 -6.04
C ARG A 680 4.35 -15.94 -5.86
N ALA A 681 3.69 -16.48 -6.88
CA ALA A 681 2.29 -16.89 -6.81
C ALA A 681 2.05 -17.98 -5.75
N ALA A 682 2.94 -18.97 -5.65
CA ALA A 682 2.88 -20.02 -4.63
C ALA A 682 3.04 -19.44 -3.21
N ALA A 683 4.03 -18.56 -3.02
CA ALA A 683 4.26 -17.90 -1.74
C ALA A 683 3.06 -17.03 -1.32
N TRP A 684 2.51 -16.24 -2.25
CA TRP A 684 1.31 -15.44 -2.02
C TRP A 684 0.11 -16.33 -1.66
N ALA A 685 -0.14 -17.40 -2.43
CA ALA A 685 -1.26 -18.31 -2.19
C ALA A 685 -1.15 -18.99 -0.82
N MET A 686 0.05 -19.44 -0.45
CA MET A 686 0.30 -20.02 0.87
C MET A 686 0.08 -19.00 1.99
N ARG A 687 0.50 -17.73 1.80
CA ARG A 687 0.21 -16.63 2.74
C ARG A 687 -1.30 -16.40 2.92
N GLN A 688 -2.07 -16.41 1.83
CA GLN A 688 -3.53 -16.25 1.90
C GLN A 688 -4.18 -17.37 2.72
N VAL A 689 -3.79 -18.62 2.49
CA VAL A 689 -4.30 -19.75 3.28
C VAL A 689 -4.02 -19.54 4.77
N TYR A 690 -2.75 -19.31 5.14
CA TYR A 690 -2.39 -19.16 6.57
C TYR A 690 -3.01 -17.95 7.25
N SER A 691 -3.29 -16.89 6.49
CA SER A 691 -3.92 -15.67 7.00
C SER A 691 -5.39 -15.85 7.36
N ARG A 692 -6.04 -16.87 6.79
CA ARG A 692 -7.50 -17.11 6.91
C ARG A 692 -7.84 -18.40 7.63
N ARG A 693 -6.87 -19.32 7.74
CA ARG A 693 -7.01 -20.65 8.31
C ARG A 693 -6.06 -20.79 9.50
N PRO A 694 -6.36 -20.18 10.67
CA PRO A 694 -5.53 -20.32 11.87
C PRO A 694 -5.26 -21.79 12.26
N GLU A 695 -6.18 -22.70 11.92
CA GLU A 695 -6.11 -24.13 12.12
C GLU A 695 -5.19 -24.89 11.14
N ALA A 696 -4.77 -24.25 10.03
CA ALA A 696 -3.90 -24.90 9.05
C ALA A 696 -2.56 -25.31 9.68
N SER A 697 -2.14 -26.56 9.43
CA SER A 697 -0.86 -27.09 9.93
C SER A 697 0.31 -26.21 9.48
N THR A 698 1.21 -25.87 10.39
CA THR A 698 2.43 -25.10 10.09
C THR A 698 3.52 -25.93 9.41
N GLN A 699 3.41 -27.27 9.46
CA GLN A 699 4.46 -28.18 8.99
C GLN A 699 4.86 -27.99 7.52
N PRO A 700 3.94 -27.78 6.56
CA PRO A 700 4.32 -27.57 5.16
C PRO A 700 5.27 -26.37 4.97
N LEU A 701 4.98 -25.24 5.62
CA LEU A 701 5.85 -24.06 5.51
C LEU A 701 7.14 -24.22 6.31
N LEU A 702 7.08 -24.86 7.48
CA LEU A 702 8.29 -25.18 8.26
C LEU A 702 9.25 -26.08 7.47
N ASN A 703 8.74 -27.04 6.71
CA ASN A 703 9.54 -27.91 5.84
C ASN A 703 10.20 -27.09 4.73
N ALA A 704 9.42 -26.25 4.04
CA ALA A 704 9.93 -25.43 2.95
C ALA A 704 11.00 -24.42 3.41
N LEU A 705 10.81 -23.77 4.56
CA LEU A 705 11.81 -22.89 5.17
C LEU A 705 13.10 -23.61 5.55
N GLN A 706 13.04 -24.92 5.79
CA GLN A 706 14.17 -25.77 6.18
C GLN A 706 14.71 -26.62 5.01
N SER A 707 14.18 -26.42 3.80
CA SER A 707 14.56 -27.20 2.63
C SER A 707 16.05 -27.04 2.29
N ASN A 708 16.64 -28.11 1.74
CA ASN A 708 17.98 -28.04 1.17
C ASN A 708 17.98 -27.25 -0.17
N GLY A 709 16.83 -27.14 -0.84
CA GLY A 709 16.67 -26.39 -2.09
C GLY A 709 16.60 -24.88 -1.85
N GLU A 710 17.48 -24.12 -2.50
CA GLU A 710 17.51 -22.65 -2.36
C GLU A 710 16.22 -21.98 -2.86
N ARG A 711 15.68 -22.41 -4.01
CA ARG A 711 14.43 -21.87 -4.57
C ARG A 711 13.26 -22.05 -3.63
N GLU A 712 13.14 -23.25 -3.04
CA GLU A 712 12.10 -23.54 -2.07
C GLU A 712 12.21 -22.63 -0.83
N ARG A 713 13.43 -22.47 -0.29
CA ARG A 713 13.66 -21.54 0.83
C ARG A 713 13.35 -20.09 0.45
N TRP A 714 13.73 -19.65 -0.74
CA TRP A 714 13.47 -18.30 -1.24
C TRP A 714 11.97 -18.01 -1.36
N SER A 715 11.19 -18.95 -1.86
CA SER A 715 9.73 -18.84 -1.95
C SER A 715 9.09 -18.91 -0.56
N ALA A 716 9.58 -19.81 0.30
CA ALA A 716 9.09 -19.97 1.66
C ALA A 716 9.31 -18.71 2.52
N THR A 717 10.47 -18.03 2.39
CA THR A 717 10.68 -16.74 3.07
C THR A 717 9.80 -15.63 2.51
N ARG A 718 9.41 -15.72 1.23
CA ARG A 718 8.50 -14.77 0.58
C ARG A 718 7.05 -14.84 1.06
N VAL A 719 6.65 -15.94 1.70
CA VAL A 719 5.37 -16.02 2.42
C VAL A 719 5.25 -14.89 3.45
N PHE A 720 6.37 -14.34 3.93
CA PHE A 720 6.45 -13.23 4.89
C PHE A 720 6.83 -11.88 4.23
N ALA A 721 6.55 -11.68 2.94
CA ALA A 721 6.92 -10.44 2.24
C ALA A 721 6.08 -9.22 2.65
N THR A 722 4.76 -9.38 2.76
CA THR A 722 3.80 -8.34 3.15
C THR A 722 2.52 -8.99 3.70
N HIS A 723 1.68 -8.25 4.41
CA HIS A 723 0.34 -8.66 4.85
C HIS A 723 0.25 -10.02 5.56
N PHE A 724 1.12 -10.28 6.53
CA PHE A 724 1.23 -11.59 7.20
C PHE A 724 0.99 -11.56 8.73
N SER A 725 0.32 -10.53 9.26
CA SER A 725 0.07 -10.38 10.71
C SER A 725 -0.50 -11.64 11.39
N ALA A 726 -1.36 -12.40 10.71
CA ALA A 726 -1.92 -13.64 11.21
C ALA A 726 -0.89 -14.77 11.36
N LEU A 727 0.13 -14.82 10.48
CA LEU A 727 1.23 -15.79 10.59
C LEU A 727 2.14 -15.47 11.77
N ALA A 728 2.30 -14.19 12.12
CA ALA A 728 3.12 -13.75 13.24
C ALA A 728 2.60 -14.22 14.62
N LYS A 729 1.35 -14.68 14.68
CA LYS A 729 0.74 -15.29 15.88
C LYS A 729 1.13 -16.77 16.07
N ARG A 730 1.96 -17.32 15.19
CA ARG A 730 2.40 -18.72 15.21
C ARG A 730 3.88 -18.79 15.57
N ASP A 731 4.16 -18.91 16.86
CA ASP A 731 5.52 -18.87 17.43
C ASP A 731 6.51 -19.82 16.76
N ALA A 732 6.04 -20.97 16.25
CA ALA A 732 6.89 -21.96 15.57
C ALA A 732 7.69 -21.39 14.39
N PHE A 733 7.24 -20.30 13.75
CA PHE A 733 7.96 -19.69 12.64
C PHE A 733 9.14 -18.80 13.07
N ALA A 734 9.09 -18.20 14.26
CA ALA A 734 10.12 -17.24 14.70
C ALA A 734 11.53 -17.86 14.79
N PRO A 735 11.75 -19.05 15.39
CA PRO A 735 13.08 -19.66 15.44
C PRO A 735 13.66 -20.01 14.07
N ILE A 736 12.81 -20.41 13.12
CA ILE A 736 13.24 -20.77 11.78
C ILE A 736 13.62 -19.50 10.99
N LEU A 737 12.81 -18.44 11.09
CA LEU A 737 13.14 -17.13 10.49
C LEU A 737 14.45 -16.57 11.07
N ALA A 738 14.62 -16.61 12.39
CA ALA A 738 15.86 -16.25 13.06
C ALA A 738 17.07 -17.03 12.51
N LYS A 739 16.93 -18.35 12.30
CA LYS A 739 17.97 -19.17 11.67
C LYS A 739 18.24 -18.77 10.21
N ARG A 740 17.23 -18.34 9.45
CA ARG A 740 17.37 -17.93 8.04
C ARG A 740 18.04 -16.57 7.85
N ILE A 741 18.17 -15.74 8.89
CA ILE A 741 18.99 -14.51 8.83
C ILE A 741 20.45 -14.82 8.44
N GLY A 742 20.96 -16.01 8.81
CA GLY A 742 22.28 -16.50 8.42
C GLY A 742 22.29 -17.48 7.23
N ASP A 743 21.29 -17.45 6.34
CA ASP A 743 21.28 -18.30 5.14
C ASP A 743 22.45 -17.96 4.20
N ILE A 744 22.98 -18.97 3.50
CA ILE A 744 24.06 -18.77 2.52
C ILE A 744 23.59 -17.98 1.29
N SER A 745 22.29 -18.07 0.96
CA SER A 745 21.70 -17.26 -0.09
C SER A 745 21.42 -15.84 0.45
N PRO A 746 22.08 -14.79 -0.07
CA PRO A 746 21.86 -13.44 0.43
C PRO A 746 20.42 -12.96 0.22
N ALA A 747 19.73 -13.46 -0.81
CA ALA A 747 18.32 -13.15 -1.04
C ALA A 747 17.41 -13.76 0.04
N VAL A 748 17.68 -14.99 0.49
CA VAL A 748 16.92 -15.65 1.57
C VAL A 748 17.21 -14.96 2.91
N ALA A 749 18.48 -14.69 3.21
CA ALA A 749 18.88 -13.98 4.42
C ALA A 749 18.24 -12.58 4.52
N MET A 750 18.28 -11.81 3.43
CA MET A 750 17.63 -10.49 3.35
C MET A 750 16.12 -10.57 3.60
N GLN A 751 15.43 -11.52 2.97
CA GLN A 751 13.99 -11.71 3.20
C GLN A 751 13.69 -12.13 4.64
N ALA A 752 14.53 -12.98 5.24
CA ALA A 752 14.37 -13.40 6.62
C ALA A 752 14.54 -12.23 7.61
N VAL A 753 15.48 -11.32 7.37
CA VAL A 753 15.61 -10.08 8.15
C VAL A 753 14.33 -9.23 8.03
N LYS A 754 13.81 -9.07 6.81
CA LYS A 754 12.57 -8.30 6.56
C LYS A 754 11.34 -8.94 7.19
N ALA A 755 11.27 -10.27 7.20
CA ALA A 755 10.24 -11.02 7.87
C ALA A 755 10.36 -10.87 9.39
N ALA A 756 11.57 -10.95 9.94
CA ALA A 756 11.84 -10.92 11.38
C ALA A 756 11.38 -9.62 12.04
N TRP A 757 11.78 -8.45 11.52
CA TRP A 757 11.39 -7.17 12.12
C TRP A 757 9.88 -6.94 12.01
N GLN A 758 9.26 -7.37 10.91
CA GLN A 758 7.81 -7.26 10.74
C GLN A 758 7.06 -8.20 11.69
N PHE A 759 7.49 -9.46 11.80
CA PHE A 759 6.93 -10.47 12.69
C PHE A 759 6.91 -9.99 14.15
N TRP A 760 7.99 -9.33 14.57
CA TRP A 760 8.18 -8.81 15.91
C TRP A 760 7.02 -7.93 16.42
N TYR A 761 6.41 -7.11 15.56
CA TYR A 761 5.31 -6.22 15.97
C TYR A 761 3.98 -6.91 16.16
N TRP A 762 3.69 -7.94 15.37
CA TRP A 762 2.39 -8.60 15.41
C TRP A 762 2.36 -9.78 16.37
N THR A 763 3.53 -10.35 16.70
CA THR A 763 3.59 -11.41 17.70
C THR A 763 3.36 -10.82 19.11
N PRO A 764 2.45 -11.41 19.91
CA PRO A 764 2.35 -11.11 21.34
C PRO A 764 3.37 -11.91 22.17
N SER A 765 4.08 -12.85 21.54
CA SER A 765 4.98 -13.78 22.23
C SER A 765 6.33 -13.13 22.51
N LEU A 766 6.62 -12.91 23.78
CA LEU A 766 7.90 -12.37 24.22
C LEU A 766 9.08 -13.26 23.78
N PRO A 767 9.05 -14.61 23.93
CA PRO A 767 10.12 -15.47 23.42
C PRO A 767 10.36 -15.31 21.91
N SER A 768 9.29 -15.17 21.12
CA SER A 768 9.40 -14.91 19.67
C SER A 768 10.04 -13.56 19.39
N ARG A 769 9.72 -12.51 20.16
CA ARG A 769 10.39 -11.20 20.03
C ARG A 769 11.88 -11.30 20.37
N GLU A 770 12.21 -11.96 21.47
CA GLU A 770 13.60 -12.08 21.94
C GLU A 770 14.50 -12.80 20.94
N ILE A 771 14.06 -13.96 20.42
CA ILE A 771 14.87 -14.73 19.47
C ILE A 771 15.11 -13.97 18.16
N LEU A 772 14.15 -13.17 17.70
CA LEU A 772 14.27 -12.35 16.49
C LEU A 772 15.21 -11.16 16.72
N GLU A 773 15.06 -10.45 17.85
CA GLU A 773 15.97 -9.38 18.25
C GLU A 773 17.42 -9.89 18.34
N ASP A 774 17.63 -11.00 19.04
CA ASP A 774 18.96 -11.56 19.26
C ASP A 774 19.59 -12.02 17.94
N ALA A 775 18.80 -12.62 17.04
CA ALA A 775 19.30 -13.05 15.74
C ALA A 775 19.69 -11.87 14.83
N ILE A 776 18.89 -10.80 14.82
CA ILE A 776 19.22 -9.56 14.09
C ILE A 776 20.52 -8.95 14.64
N LEU A 777 20.58 -8.74 15.95
CA LEU A 777 21.73 -8.10 16.61
C LEU A 777 23.01 -8.93 16.50
N ALA A 778 22.92 -10.26 16.60
CA ALA A 778 24.07 -11.16 16.43
C ALA A 778 24.57 -11.22 14.99
N ALA A 779 23.68 -11.05 13.99
CA ALA A 779 24.07 -11.04 12.59
C ALA A 779 24.91 -9.79 12.22
N MET A 780 24.76 -8.68 12.95
CA MET A 780 25.52 -7.45 12.73
C MET A 780 27.01 -7.57 13.08
N ALA A 781 27.38 -8.55 13.93
CA ALA A 781 28.77 -8.85 14.30
C ALA A 781 29.51 -9.73 13.27
N LYS A 782 28.85 -10.11 12.18
CA LYS A 782 29.40 -11.02 11.17
C LYS A 782 29.61 -10.28 9.85
N PRO A 783 30.56 -10.71 9.00
CA PRO A 783 30.58 -10.27 7.62
C PRO A 783 29.26 -10.61 6.93
N GLN A 784 28.68 -9.65 6.20
CA GLN A 784 27.40 -9.81 5.53
C GLN A 784 27.50 -9.41 4.06
N HIS A 785 26.65 -10.01 3.22
CA HIS A 785 26.40 -9.48 1.89
C HIS A 785 25.80 -8.06 2.01
N PRO A 786 26.15 -7.11 1.12
CA PRO A 786 25.66 -5.72 1.22
C PRO A 786 24.13 -5.59 1.32
N TRP A 787 23.37 -6.47 0.64
CA TRP A 787 21.91 -6.51 0.75
C TRP A 787 21.41 -6.82 2.17
N VAL A 788 22.08 -7.76 2.84
CA VAL A 788 21.74 -8.21 4.19
C VAL A 788 22.19 -7.16 5.21
N GLU A 789 23.39 -6.61 5.06
CA GLU A 789 23.88 -5.49 5.89
C GLU A 789 22.88 -4.34 5.94
N ARG A 790 22.44 -3.85 4.77
CA ARG A 790 21.45 -2.77 4.69
C ARG A 790 20.15 -3.15 5.41
N SER A 791 19.66 -4.36 5.17
CA SER A 791 18.41 -4.83 5.80
C SER A 791 18.53 -4.94 7.32
N LEU A 792 19.70 -5.32 7.87
CA LEU A 792 19.93 -5.38 9.31
C LEU A 792 19.90 -4.00 9.97
N LYS A 793 20.57 -3.01 9.38
CA LYS A 793 20.55 -1.61 9.87
C LYS A 793 19.13 -1.06 9.86
N GLU A 794 18.41 -1.27 8.76
CA GLU A 794 17.01 -0.84 8.62
C GLU A 794 16.05 -1.60 9.56
N ALA A 795 16.34 -2.87 9.89
CA ALA A 795 15.56 -3.63 10.86
C ALA A 795 15.72 -3.09 12.28
N VAL A 796 16.94 -2.71 12.69
CA VAL A 796 17.20 -2.10 14.02
C VAL A 796 16.37 -0.82 14.21
N TYR A 797 16.34 0.06 13.20
CA TYR A 797 15.54 1.27 13.28
C TYR A 797 14.07 0.94 13.54
N ASN A 798 13.50 0.06 12.72
CA ASN A 798 12.13 -0.36 12.85
C ASN A 798 11.90 -0.88 14.28
N LEU A 799 12.67 -1.85 14.77
CA LEU A 799 12.49 -2.42 16.11
C LEU A 799 12.42 -1.37 17.23
N ALA A 800 13.19 -0.28 17.11
CA ALA A 800 13.24 0.79 18.11
C ALA A 800 12.16 1.86 17.95
N ASP A 801 11.62 2.05 16.74
CA ASP A 801 10.61 3.05 16.45
C ASP A 801 9.20 2.49 16.61
N GLU A 802 8.52 2.91 17.68
CA GLU A 802 7.15 2.49 18.03
C GLU A 802 6.09 3.58 17.84
N ASN A 803 6.44 4.72 17.23
CA ASN A 803 5.57 5.90 17.06
C ASN A 803 4.83 6.31 18.35
N ILE A 804 5.62 6.81 19.30
CA ILE A 804 5.14 7.19 20.63
C ILE A 804 4.12 8.33 20.60
N ARG A 805 4.14 9.18 19.57
CA ARG A 805 3.25 10.34 19.48
C ARG A 805 1.80 9.91 19.36
N TYR A 806 1.45 9.05 18.41
CA TYR A 806 0.06 8.60 18.27
C TYR A 806 -0.38 7.80 19.49
N LEU A 807 0.48 6.89 19.96
CA LEU A 807 0.16 6.06 21.13
C LEU A 807 -0.19 6.92 22.35
N TYR A 808 0.67 7.85 22.74
CA TYR A 808 0.53 8.61 23.98
C TYR A 808 -0.40 9.83 23.87
N ASN A 809 -0.62 10.39 22.69
CA ASN A 809 -1.54 11.53 22.53
C ASN A 809 -2.98 11.10 22.21
N ASN A 810 -3.21 9.90 21.70
CA ASN A 810 -4.52 9.50 21.19
C ASN A 810 -5.02 8.18 21.79
N TRP A 811 -4.20 7.13 21.75
CA TRP A 811 -4.64 5.79 22.10
C TRP A 811 -4.74 5.56 23.60
N VAL A 812 -3.68 5.92 24.34
CA VAL A 812 -3.66 5.83 25.81
C VAL A 812 -4.68 6.81 26.42
N PRO A 813 -4.73 8.10 26.04
CA PRO A 813 -5.75 9.01 26.57
C PRO A 813 -7.19 8.58 26.26
N GLY A 814 -7.41 7.86 25.16
CA GLY A 814 -8.72 7.31 24.79
C GLY A 814 -9.28 6.28 25.77
N LEU A 815 -8.43 5.58 26.54
CA LEU A 815 -8.88 4.60 27.53
C LEU A 815 -9.71 5.27 28.64
N ALA A 816 -10.77 4.61 29.09
CA ALA A 816 -11.68 5.20 30.06
C ALA A 816 -11.06 5.36 31.46
N LEU A 817 -10.35 4.34 31.95
CA LEU A 817 -9.86 4.29 33.32
C LEU A 817 -8.38 4.68 33.44
N PRO A 818 -7.99 5.52 34.42
CA PRO A 818 -6.58 5.87 34.66
C PRO A 818 -5.65 4.66 34.86
N ALA A 819 -6.12 3.63 35.56
CA ALA A 819 -5.34 2.41 35.80
C ALA A 819 -5.00 1.67 34.48
N ASP A 820 -5.94 1.65 33.53
CA ASP A 820 -5.72 1.04 32.22
C ASP A 820 -4.71 1.86 31.38
N ARG A 821 -4.71 3.19 31.53
CA ARG A 821 -3.70 4.09 30.92
C ARG A 821 -2.30 3.82 31.46
N GLU A 822 -2.17 3.73 32.78
CA GLU A 822 -0.90 3.43 33.44
C GLU A 822 -0.36 2.07 32.99
N ARG A 823 -1.23 1.05 32.94
CA ARG A 823 -0.87 -0.29 32.45
C ARG A 823 -0.34 -0.27 31.03
N ALA A 824 -1.00 0.46 30.11
CA ALA A 824 -0.55 0.60 28.73
C ALA A 824 0.83 1.28 28.62
N ILE A 825 1.04 2.35 29.40
CA ILE A 825 2.32 3.06 29.45
C ILE A 825 3.44 2.14 29.96
N ARG A 826 3.21 1.41 31.07
CA ARG A 826 4.19 0.47 31.61
C ARG A 826 4.51 -0.68 30.64
N GLY A 827 3.49 -1.19 29.94
CA GLY A 827 3.67 -2.22 28.91
C GLY A 827 4.60 -1.76 27.78
N ARG A 828 4.43 -0.54 27.26
CA ARG A 828 5.34 0.04 26.26
C ARG A 828 6.75 0.21 26.85
N LEU A 829 6.87 0.85 28.01
CA LEU A 829 8.18 1.12 28.64
C LEU A 829 8.99 -0.15 28.89
N SER A 830 8.34 -1.29 29.18
CA SER A 830 9.02 -2.59 29.34
C SER A 830 9.70 -3.08 28.05
N ILE A 831 9.07 -2.86 26.89
CA ILE A 831 9.66 -3.24 25.60
C ILE A 831 10.87 -2.38 25.29
N GLU A 832 10.75 -1.08 25.55
CA GLU A 832 11.83 -0.12 25.39
C GLU A 832 13.04 -0.45 26.29
N ASP A 833 12.82 -0.72 27.58
CA ASP A 833 13.88 -1.06 28.53
C ASP A 833 14.66 -2.32 28.11
N ARG A 834 13.96 -3.32 27.57
CA ARG A 834 14.55 -4.55 27.03
C ARG A 834 15.43 -4.27 25.82
N LEU A 835 14.96 -3.48 24.86
CA LEU A 835 15.75 -3.09 23.69
C LEU A 835 16.97 -2.24 24.11
N ALA A 836 16.79 -1.25 24.99
CA ALA A 836 17.86 -0.43 25.53
C ALA A 836 18.94 -1.28 26.23
N THR A 837 18.54 -2.32 26.97
CA THR A 837 19.48 -3.26 27.61
C THR A 837 20.33 -4.01 26.58
N LYS A 838 19.72 -4.51 25.51
CA LYS A 838 20.44 -5.20 24.42
C LYS A 838 21.37 -4.26 23.66
N PHE A 839 20.90 -3.06 23.34
CA PHE A 839 21.70 -2.06 22.63
C PHE A 839 22.89 -1.58 23.47
N ALA A 840 22.66 -1.28 24.75
CA ALA A 840 23.73 -0.89 25.67
C ALA A 840 24.82 -1.97 25.77
N LYS A 841 24.45 -3.24 25.86
CA LYS A 841 25.42 -4.35 25.87
C LYS A 841 26.34 -4.35 24.64
N ILE A 842 25.79 -4.09 23.46
CA ILE A 842 26.58 -4.00 22.21
C ILE A 842 27.48 -2.77 22.24
N LEU A 843 26.98 -1.62 22.70
CA LEU A 843 27.81 -0.43 22.85
C LEU A 843 28.96 -0.65 23.85
N GLU A 844 28.75 -1.43 24.91
CA GLU A 844 29.77 -1.69 25.94
C GLU A 844 30.79 -2.76 25.55
N SER A 845 30.41 -3.77 24.77
CA SER A 845 31.22 -4.98 24.56
C SER A 845 31.29 -5.49 23.11
N GLY A 846 30.52 -4.92 22.19
CA GLY A 846 30.53 -5.29 20.78
C GLY A 846 31.82 -4.86 20.09
N ASP A 847 32.15 -5.53 19.00
CA ASP A 847 33.24 -5.08 18.15
C ASP A 847 32.89 -3.78 17.43
N ARG A 848 33.91 -3.13 16.83
CA ARG A 848 33.74 -1.85 16.13
C ARG A 848 32.66 -1.91 15.05
N GLN A 849 32.58 -3.00 14.28
CA GLN A 849 31.61 -3.13 13.19
C GLN A 849 30.19 -3.19 13.75
N GLN A 850 29.97 -4.04 14.75
CA GLN A 850 28.66 -4.22 15.38
C GLN A 850 28.18 -2.92 16.03
N VAL A 851 29.07 -2.19 16.72
CA VAL A 851 28.79 -0.88 17.30
C VAL A 851 28.41 0.14 16.23
N GLN A 852 29.22 0.28 15.17
CA GLN A 852 28.93 1.22 14.08
C GLN A 852 27.60 0.90 13.39
N TRP A 853 27.32 -0.38 13.12
CA TRP A 853 26.07 -0.76 12.47
C TRP A 853 24.86 -0.55 13.37
N LEU A 854 24.98 -0.78 14.68
CA LEU A 854 23.93 -0.47 15.65
C LEU A 854 23.63 1.02 15.68
N LEU A 855 24.66 1.85 15.83
CA LEU A 855 24.51 3.30 15.86
C LEU A 855 23.90 3.81 14.54
N ALA A 856 24.39 3.34 13.40
CA ALA A 856 23.82 3.69 12.09
C ALA A 856 22.36 3.27 11.95
N GLY A 857 22.00 2.06 12.41
CA GLY A 857 20.62 1.58 12.42
C GLY A 857 19.70 2.43 13.32
N LEU A 858 20.22 3.00 14.41
CA LEU A 858 19.45 3.85 15.31
C LEU A 858 19.33 5.31 14.85
N SER A 859 20.19 5.75 13.92
CA SER A 859 20.34 7.18 13.62
C SER A 859 20.29 7.58 12.15
N GLU A 860 20.30 6.64 11.20
CA GLU A 860 20.42 6.98 9.77
C GLU A 860 19.22 6.58 8.90
N PHE A 861 18.25 5.83 9.43
CA PHE A 861 17.06 5.49 8.66
C PHE A 861 16.21 6.74 8.38
N GLU A 862 16.05 7.60 9.38
CA GLU A 862 15.46 8.95 9.32
C GLU A 862 16.27 9.92 8.46
N LEU A 863 17.57 9.65 8.30
CA LEU A 863 18.49 10.42 7.46
C LEU A 863 18.45 9.96 6.00
N ARG A 864 17.41 9.22 5.57
CA ARG A 864 17.03 9.23 4.15
C ARG A 864 16.97 10.68 3.73
N ARG A 865 18.00 11.05 2.99
CA ARG A 865 18.24 12.37 2.41
C ARG A 865 16.92 12.97 1.93
N GLY A 866 16.61 14.21 2.31
CA GLY A 866 15.39 14.88 1.81
C GLY A 866 15.42 14.94 0.27
N ASP A 867 16.63 15.05 -0.26
CA ASP A 867 17.03 15.02 -1.65
C ASP A 867 17.37 13.62 -2.17
N VAL A 868 17.13 12.53 -1.42
CA VAL A 868 17.23 11.16 -1.97
C VAL A 868 16.18 10.93 -3.05
N TYR A 869 15.18 11.80 -3.16
CA TYR A 869 14.18 11.82 -4.23
C TYR A 869 14.47 12.87 -5.31
N ASP A 870 15.53 13.66 -5.14
CA ASP A 870 16.05 14.56 -6.17
C ASP A 870 17.02 13.78 -7.07
N PRO A 871 16.69 13.56 -8.36
CA PRO A 871 17.57 12.87 -9.29
C PRO A 871 18.88 13.65 -9.58
N THR A 872 18.93 14.94 -9.24
CA THR A 872 20.08 15.83 -9.48
C THR A 872 20.97 16.05 -8.26
N ALA A 873 20.57 15.55 -7.09
CA ALA A 873 21.35 15.69 -5.87
C ALA A 873 22.72 14.97 -5.96
N ASP A 874 23.79 15.67 -5.58
CA ASP A 874 25.10 15.04 -5.40
C ASP A 874 25.09 14.18 -4.13
N ARG A 875 24.86 12.88 -4.35
CA ARG A 875 24.76 11.88 -3.29
C ARG A 875 26.11 11.45 -2.71
N SER A 876 27.22 11.90 -3.30
CA SER A 876 28.57 11.70 -2.75
C SER A 876 28.92 12.71 -1.66
N ALA A 877 28.23 13.86 -1.62
CA ALA A 877 28.37 14.85 -0.57
C ALA A 877 27.82 14.33 0.77
N LYS A 878 28.51 14.65 1.88
CA LYS A 878 28.04 14.33 3.24
C LYS A 878 26.72 15.06 3.51
N PHE A 879 25.70 14.32 3.92
CA PHE A 879 24.41 14.88 4.28
C PHE A 879 24.52 15.66 5.59
N ASN A 880 24.15 16.95 5.57
CA ASN A 880 23.95 17.71 6.80
C ASN A 880 22.65 17.20 7.43
N GLY A 881 22.77 16.32 8.43
CA GLY A 881 21.63 15.69 9.09
C GLY A 881 20.64 16.73 9.63
N VAL A 882 19.51 16.89 8.96
CA VAL A 882 18.35 17.63 9.44
C VAL A 882 17.21 16.63 9.65
N TYR A 883 16.45 16.82 10.72
CA TYR A 883 15.24 16.06 11.02
C TYR A 883 14.33 15.99 9.79
N ASN A 884 14.20 14.80 9.21
CA ASN A 884 13.26 14.53 8.13
C ASN A 884 12.06 13.78 8.68
N ARG A 885 10.88 14.35 8.46
CA ARG A 885 9.59 13.66 8.65
C ARG A 885 9.54 12.47 7.70
N ILE A 886 9.49 11.24 8.23
CA ILE A 886 9.11 10.05 7.46
C ILE A 886 7.62 9.88 7.71
N GLY A 887 6.82 10.04 6.67
CA GLY A 887 5.36 10.02 6.79
C GLY A 887 4.75 10.98 7.78
N ASN A 888 3.96 10.47 8.70
CA ASN A 888 3.37 11.20 9.80
C ASN A 888 4.19 11.02 11.08
N ASP A 889 5.27 10.22 11.04
CA ASP A 889 6.27 10.19 12.09
C ASP A 889 7.09 11.48 12.10
N VAL A 890 6.84 12.25 13.15
CA VAL A 890 7.59 13.46 13.49
C VAL A 890 8.38 13.27 14.78
N GLU A 891 8.12 12.20 15.54
CA GLU A 891 8.72 11.91 16.83
C GLU A 891 9.49 10.59 16.75
N GLN A 892 10.75 10.71 16.36
CA GLN A 892 11.73 9.62 16.29
C GLN A 892 11.94 8.92 17.65
N ILE A 893 12.68 7.81 17.63
CA ILE A 893 13.09 7.02 18.81
C ILE A 893 13.50 7.93 19.99
N VAL A 894 12.89 7.69 21.15
CA VAL A 894 13.22 8.32 22.43
C VAL A 894 13.23 7.26 23.53
N PHE A 895 14.28 7.29 24.34
CA PHE A 895 14.38 6.51 25.57
C PHE A 895 13.97 7.35 26.79
N PHE A 896 13.25 6.76 27.73
CA PHE A 896 12.67 7.38 28.92
C PHE A 896 13.29 6.80 30.21
N GLY A 897 13.40 7.61 31.25
CA GLY A 897 13.83 7.19 32.59
C GLY A 897 15.10 6.32 32.59
N ALA A 898 15.03 5.14 33.23
CA ALA A 898 16.16 4.22 33.35
C ALA A 898 16.73 3.72 32.00
N ALA A 899 15.90 3.59 30.96
CA ALA A 899 16.36 3.21 29.63
C ALA A 899 17.22 4.32 29.01
N ASN A 900 16.83 5.58 29.21
CA ASN A 900 17.63 6.75 28.80
C ASN A 900 18.99 6.75 29.49
N ASP A 901 18.99 6.59 30.81
CA ASP A 901 20.20 6.58 31.65
C ASP A 901 21.20 5.50 31.21
N ARG A 902 20.67 4.29 30.93
CA ARG A 902 21.48 3.16 30.45
C ARG A 902 22.12 3.46 29.10
N MET A 903 21.33 3.99 28.16
CA MET A 903 21.82 4.36 26.84
C MET A 903 22.84 5.50 26.92
N ALA A 904 22.61 6.52 27.76
CA ALA A 904 23.54 7.62 27.97
C ALA A 904 24.91 7.13 28.47
N LYS A 905 24.91 6.25 29.49
CA LYS A 905 26.14 5.65 30.02
C LYS A 905 26.90 4.85 28.96
N ALA A 906 26.19 4.01 28.21
CA ALA A 906 26.78 3.15 27.19
C ALA A 906 27.29 3.94 25.96
N LEU A 907 26.64 5.05 25.63
CA LEU A 907 26.99 5.89 24.48
C LEU A 907 28.20 6.81 24.75
N ALA A 908 28.37 7.28 25.99
CA ALA A 908 29.39 8.29 26.35
C ALA A 908 30.83 7.97 25.90
N PRO A 909 31.35 6.73 26.00
CA PRO A 909 32.69 6.40 25.52
C PRO A 909 32.86 6.60 24.01
N HIS A 910 31.81 6.36 23.22
CA HIS A 910 31.86 6.41 21.75
C HIS A 910 31.98 7.82 21.19
N LEU A 911 31.50 8.84 21.92
CA LEU A 911 31.74 10.25 21.56
C LEU A 911 33.23 10.61 21.59
N LYS A 912 34.04 9.85 22.34
CA LYS A 912 35.49 10.03 22.48
C LYS A 912 36.30 8.96 21.73
N SER A 913 35.66 8.12 20.92
CA SER A 913 36.35 7.09 20.12
C SER A 913 37.41 7.72 19.23
N ASP A 914 38.55 7.07 18.99
CA ASP A 914 39.55 7.57 18.04
C ASP A 914 39.07 7.45 16.57
N ASP A 915 38.10 6.59 16.31
CA ASP A 915 37.48 6.39 15.00
C ASP A 915 36.46 7.50 14.67
N PRO A 916 36.69 8.31 13.61
CA PRO A 916 35.82 9.44 13.29
C PRO A 916 34.38 9.07 12.98
N GLU A 917 34.16 7.91 12.36
CA GLU A 917 32.82 7.46 11.99
C GLU A 917 32.01 7.02 13.21
N THR A 918 32.63 6.29 14.12
CA THR A 918 32.05 5.91 15.42
C THR A 918 31.65 7.15 16.21
N ARG A 919 32.51 8.18 16.27
CA ARG A 919 32.17 9.46 16.93
C ARG A 919 30.96 10.14 16.29
N ARG A 920 30.92 10.18 14.95
CA ARG A 920 29.82 10.81 14.19
C ARG A 920 28.50 10.10 14.46
N LEU A 921 28.48 8.78 14.36
CA LEU A 921 27.29 7.97 14.59
C LEU A 921 26.83 8.05 16.05
N ALA A 922 27.76 8.03 17.01
CA ALA A 922 27.44 8.18 18.43
C ALA A 922 26.82 9.55 18.74
N LEU A 923 27.34 10.61 18.11
CA LEU A 923 26.80 11.95 18.22
C LEU A 923 25.38 12.06 17.66
N LEU A 924 25.09 11.43 16.52
CA LEU A 924 23.73 11.37 15.95
C LEU A 924 22.78 10.61 16.88
N ALA A 925 23.19 9.43 17.35
CA ALA A 925 22.41 8.60 18.26
C ALA A 925 22.09 9.32 19.60
N GLY A 926 22.90 10.30 20.02
CA GLY A 926 22.66 11.13 21.20
C GLY A 926 21.32 11.86 21.19
N GLN A 927 20.71 12.09 20.01
CA GLN A 927 19.40 12.72 19.87
C GLN A 927 18.25 11.90 20.49
N MET A 928 18.41 10.58 20.61
CA MET A 928 17.40 9.71 21.25
C MET A 928 17.29 9.92 22.77
N LEU A 929 18.26 10.64 23.36
CA LEU A 929 18.29 10.93 24.79
C LEU A 929 17.57 12.23 25.16
N ARG A 930 17.05 12.96 24.16
CA ARG A 930 16.35 14.24 24.34
C ARG A 930 15.10 14.10 25.21
N ASP A 931 14.63 15.23 25.73
CA ASP A 931 13.33 15.29 26.38
C ASP A 931 12.19 15.16 25.38
N ALA A 932 11.17 14.38 25.76
CA ALA A 932 9.89 14.27 25.06
C ALA A 932 8.76 14.56 26.04
N ALA A 933 7.90 15.53 25.71
CA ALA A 933 6.88 16.05 26.61
C ALA A 933 5.58 15.21 26.56
N PHE A 934 5.59 14.05 27.23
CA PHE A 934 4.39 13.22 27.44
C PHE A 934 4.12 13.11 28.94
N GLY A 935 3.40 14.07 29.52
CA GLY A 935 3.32 14.31 30.97
C GLY A 935 3.17 13.06 31.86
N GLU A 936 2.16 12.23 31.63
CA GLU A 936 1.96 10.99 32.40
C GLU A 936 3.07 9.95 32.18
N VAL A 937 3.61 9.85 30.96
CA VAL A 937 4.71 8.94 30.63
C VAL A 937 5.98 9.36 31.35
N SER A 938 6.34 10.64 31.31
CA SER A 938 7.50 11.19 32.03
C SER A 938 7.38 10.99 33.53
N LYS A 939 6.18 11.11 34.09
CA LYS A 939 5.90 10.84 35.52
C LYS A 939 6.10 9.37 35.88
N ILE A 940 5.60 8.44 35.05
CA ILE A 940 5.69 6.99 35.30
C ILE A 940 7.11 6.46 35.08
N ALA A 941 7.80 6.93 34.03
CA ALA A 941 9.17 6.53 33.72
C ALA A 941 10.20 7.13 34.69
N GLY A 942 9.87 8.28 35.30
CA GLY A 942 10.79 9.08 36.10
C GLY A 942 11.67 9.99 35.24
N PRO A 943 12.25 11.05 35.86
CA PRO A 943 13.16 11.92 35.14
C PRO A 943 14.45 11.17 34.78
N PRO A 944 15.03 11.42 33.60
CA PRO A 944 16.36 10.94 33.26
C PRO A 944 17.42 11.64 34.12
N ASN A 945 18.56 10.98 34.35
CA ASN A 945 19.66 11.50 35.14
C ASN A 945 20.55 12.49 34.35
N ALA A 946 21.45 13.18 35.06
CA ALA A 946 22.34 14.19 34.48
C ALA A 946 23.46 13.63 33.56
N ALA A 947 23.63 12.31 33.45
CA ALA A 947 24.70 11.70 32.66
C ALA A 947 24.53 11.92 31.14
N ARG A 948 23.31 12.20 30.67
CA ARG A 948 23.03 12.54 29.27
C ARG A 948 23.38 13.99 28.92
N ASP A 949 23.48 14.89 29.89
CA ASP A 949 23.59 16.33 29.63
C ASP A 949 24.83 16.70 28.80
N PRO A 950 26.03 16.14 29.05
CA PRO A 950 27.19 16.39 28.20
C PRO A 950 26.99 15.91 26.75
N ILE A 951 26.25 14.82 26.56
CA ILE A 951 25.93 14.27 25.23
C ILE A 951 25.00 15.24 24.49
N LEU A 952 23.93 15.71 25.14
CA LEU A 952 23.00 16.67 24.56
C LEU A 952 23.67 18.02 24.25
N GLN A 953 24.62 18.46 25.07
CA GLN A 953 25.45 19.64 24.78
C GLN A 953 26.32 19.42 23.54
N ALA A 954 26.95 18.26 23.39
CA ALA A 954 27.72 17.92 22.20
C ALA A 954 26.84 17.87 20.94
N VAL A 955 25.65 17.27 21.03
CA VAL A 955 24.65 17.25 19.94
C VAL A 955 24.30 18.68 19.52
N LYS A 956 24.01 19.56 20.49
CA LYS A 956 23.66 20.96 20.24
C LYS A 956 24.83 21.73 19.62
N ALA A 957 26.06 21.49 20.07
CA ALA A 957 27.25 22.14 19.53
C ALA A 957 27.58 21.72 18.10
N ALA A 958 27.17 20.52 17.70
CA ALA A 958 27.40 19.98 16.36
C ALA A 958 26.32 20.36 15.33
N GLN A 959 25.20 20.94 15.77
CA GLN A 959 24.20 21.49 14.86
C GLN A 959 24.73 22.76 14.19
N PRO A 960 24.52 22.95 12.87
CA PRO A 960 24.94 24.17 12.21
C PRO A 960 24.28 25.38 12.86
N ALA A 961 25.04 26.45 13.08
CA ALA A 961 24.51 27.71 13.59
C ALA A 961 23.35 28.16 12.68
N PRO A 962 22.23 28.64 13.24
CA PRO A 962 21.15 29.20 12.43
C PRO A 962 21.75 30.30 11.53
N PRO A 963 21.34 30.38 10.25
CA PRO A 963 21.89 31.37 9.34
C PRO A 963 21.74 32.76 9.96
N PRO A 964 22.76 33.64 9.85
CA PRO A 964 22.66 34.99 10.37
C PRO A 964 21.42 35.65 9.75
N ARG A 965 20.60 36.28 10.59
CA ARG A 965 19.51 37.14 10.10
C ARG A 965 20.15 38.20 9.21
N ALA A 966 19.99 38.06 7.90
CA ALA A 966 20.38 39.11 6.97
C ALA A 966 19.50 40.32 7.28
N ALA A 967 20.08 41.33 7.93
CA ALA A 967 19.53 42.67 7.96
C ALA A 967 19.66 43.24 6.54
N GLY A 968 18.75 42.85 5.65
CA GLY A 968 18.66 43.39 4.32
C GLY A 968 18.27 44.86 4.41
N ALA A 969 19.14 45.74 3.91
CA ALA A 969 18.82 47.14 3.72
C ALA A 969 17.57 47.26 2.83
N ARG A 970 16.50 47.84 3.37
CA ARG A 970 15.27 48.16 2.64
C ARG A 970 15.60 49.16 1.54
N ALA A 971 15.54 48.72 0.28
CA ALA A 971 15.41 49.63 -0.85
C ALA A 971 13.98 50.20 -0.84
N ARG A 972 13.84 51.52 -0.88
CA ARG A 972 12.53 52.20 -0.98
C ARG A 972 11.84 51.80 -2.28
N ALA A 973 10.60 51.32 -2.20
CA ALA A 973 9.73 51.04 -3.33
C ALA A 973 9.44 52.33 -4.13
N GLY A 974 9.53 52.23 -5.46
CA GLY A 974 8.99 53.22 -6.38
C GLY A 974 7.46 53.16 -6.43
N THR A 975 6.83 54.24 -6.90
CA THR A 975 5.38 54.44 -6.91
C THR A 975 4.62 53.67 -8.01
N ALA A 976 5.27 52.75 -8.72
CA ALA A 976 4.68 51.98 -9.81
C ALA A 976 3.85 50.79 -9.30
N ARG A 977 2.69 50.53 -9.91
CA ARG A 977 1.75 49.47 -9.51
C ARG A 977 1.89 48.24 -10.43
N PRO A 978 1.54 47.03 -9.96
CA PRO A 978 1.49 45.83 -10.80
C PRO A 978 0.58 46.00 -12.02
N ASP A 979 1.10 45.66 -13.20
CA ASP A 979 0.43 45.78 -14.50
C ASP A 979 -0.28 44.48 -14.89
N ASP A 980 -1.53 44.58 -15.33
CA ASP A 980 -2.40 43.43 -15.59
C ASP A 980 -1.99 42.66 -16.86
N ASP A 981 -1.47 43.37 -17.86
CA ASP A 981 -1.04 42.76 -19.13
C ASP A 981 0.31 42.06 -18.97
N TYR A 982 1.21 42.64 -18.17
CA TYR A 982 2.45 41.98 -17.75
C TYR A 982 2.16 40.68 -16.99
N PHE A 983 1.16 40.68 -16.09
CA PHE A 983 0.78 39.47 -15.38
C PHE A 983 0.36 38.36 -16.35
N ARG A 984 -0.58 38.65 -17.25
CA ARG A 984 -1.10 37.67 -18.21
C ARG A 984 -0.02 37.18 -19.18
N GLY A 985 0.86 38.08 -19.63
CA GLY A 985 1.91 37.75 -20.59
C GLY A 985 3.08 36.96 -20.01
N TYR A 986 3.43 37.17 -18.74
CA TYR A 986 4.70 36.69 -18.19
C TYR A 986 4.59 35.99 -16.82
N VAL A 987 3.68 36.42 -15.94
CA VAL A 987 3.54 35.81 -14.60
C VAL A 987 2.60 34.60 -14.62
N GLU A 988 1.47 34.68 -15.30
CA GLU A 988 0.50 33.60 -15.43
C GLU A 988 1.10 32.33 -16.07
N PRO A 989 1.96 32.40 -17.12
CA PRO A 989 2.72 31.26 -17.60
C PRO A 989 3.60 30.60 -16.52
N VAL A 990 4.26 31.39 -15.67
CA VAL A 990 5.08 30.86 -14.56
C VAL A 990 4.20 30.11 -13.54
N LEU A 991 3.00 30.61 -13.27
CA LEU A 991 2.07 29.98 -12.32
C LEU A 991 1.37 28.73 -12.90
N THR A 992 1.26 28.63 -14.21
CA THR A 992 0.59 27.52 -14.92
C THR A 992 1.53 26.42 -15.39
N THR A 993 2.83 26.70 -15.47
CA THR A 993 3.84 25.72 -15.91
C THR A 993 4.09 24.66 -14.83
N ARG A 994 4.10 23.39 -15.24
CA ARG A 994 4.45 22.26 -14.37
C ARG A 994 5.94 22.30 -14.05
N GLY A 995 6.27 22.24 -12.76
CA GLY A 995 7.64 22.09 -12.28
C GLY A 995 8.17 20.67 -12.46
N LYS A 996 9.40 20.43 -11.99
CA LYS A 996 10.07 19.11 -12.05
C LYS A 996 9.29 18.00 -11.33
N ASP A 997 8.42 18.36 -10.38
CA ASP A 997 7.55 17.46 -9.63
C ASP A 997 6.19 17.22 -10.33
N GLY A 998 6.02 17.70 -11.56
CA GLY A 998 4.78 17.56 -12.34
C GLY A 998 3.64 18.50 -11.89
N GLN A 999 3.86 19.34 -10.88
CA GLN A 999 2.84 20.23 -10.30
C GLN A 999 3.07 21.68 -10.74
N ALA A 1000 1.99 22.46 -10.89
CA ALA A 1000 2.04 23.90 -11.16
C ALA A 1000 1.41 24.66 -9.99
N CYS A 1001 1.71 25.96 -9.84
CA CYS A 1001 1.09 26.78 -8.79
C CYS A 1001 -0.44 26.74 -8.91
N VAL A 1002 -0.98 26.80 -10.13
CA VAL A 1002 -2.42 26.69 -10.38
C VAL A 1002 -3.02 25.35 -9.92
N HIS A 1003 -2.28 24.24 -9.96
CA HIS A 1003 -2.80 22.95 -9.50
C HIS A 1003 -2.99 22.93 -7.99
N CYS A 1004 -2.00 23.45 -7.25
CA CYS A 1004 -2.05 23.52 -5.79
C CYS A 1004 -2.99 24.61 -5.28
N HIS A 1005 -3.14 25.71 -6.04
CA HIS A 1005 -3.85 26.89 -5.59
C HIS A 1005 -5.21 27.12 -6.25
N ALA A 1006 -5.64 26.35 -7.26
CA ALA A 1006 -6.88 26.59 -8.04
C ALA A 1006 -8.13 26.99 -7.22
N THR A 1007 -8.22 26.59 -5.96
CA THR A 1007 -9.37 26.83 -5.07
C THR A 1007 -9.00 27.50 -3.74
N HIS A 1008 -7.77 27.98 -3.61
CA HIS A 1008 -7.30 28.62 -2.39
C HIS A 1008 -7.86 30.05 -2.31
N THR A 1009 -8.61 30.31 -1.23
CA THR A 1009 -9.46 31.51 -1.07
C THR A 1009 -8.70 32.83 -1.14
N LEU A 1010 -7.45 32.86 -0.64
CA LEU A 1010 -6.60 34.05 -0.71
C LEU A 1010 -5.85 34.20 -2.03
N PHE A 1011 -5.52 33.08 -2.68
CA PHE A 1011 -4.61 33.03 -3.82
C PHE A 1011 -4.94 31.78 -4.64
N ASN A 1012 -5.55 31.96 -5.80
CA ASN A 1012 -5.89 30.91 -6.75
C ASN A 1012 -5.13 30.99 -8.07
N ALA A 1013 -3.98 31.67 -8.05
CA ALA A 1013 -3.12 31.86 -9.21
C ALA A 1013 -3.80 32.58 -10.41
N THR A 1014 -4.90 33.30 -10.16
CA THR A 1014 -5.45 34.29 -11.09
C THR A 1014 -4.90 35.69 -10.75
N LEU A 1015 -4.97 36.61 -11.70
CA LEU A 1015 -4.56 38.01 -11.51
C LEU A 1015 -5.17 38.65 -10.25
N GLY A 1016 -6.48 38.46 -10.05
CA GLY A 1016 -7.21 39.08 -8.94
C GLY A 1016 -6.71 38.61 -7.57
N THR A 1017 -6.38 37.32 -7.45
CA THR A 1017 -5.94 36.75 -6.17
C THR A 1017 -4.42 36.80 -5.99
N ALA A 1018 -3.64 36.88 -7.08
CA ALA A 1018 -2.22 37.18 -7.01
C ALA A 1018 -1.97 38.53 -6.32
N LYS A 1019 -2.83 39.53 -6.57
CA LYS A 1019 -2.77 40.82 -5.89
C LYS A 1019 -3.03 40.76 -4.38
N ASN A 1020 -3.69 39.72 -3.88
CA ASN A 1020 -3.96 39.56 -2.43
C ASN A 1020 -2.75 39.06 -1.63
N VAL A 1021 -1.74 38.52 -2.31
CA VAL A 1021 -0.60 37.85 -1.68
C VAL A 1021 0.75 38.49 -2.02
N ILE A 1022 0.69 39.71 -2.57
CA ILE A 1022 1.87 40.54 -2.84
C ILE A 1022 1.92 41.71 -1.87
N ASN A 1023 3.14 42.14 -1.57
CA ASN A 1023 3.42 43.33 -0.78
C ASN A 1023 4.13 44.34 -1.69
N ALA A 1024 3.42 45.39 -2.11
CA ALA A 1024 4.01 46.40 -2.99
C ALA A 1024 5.05 47.30 -2.29
N GLU A 1025 4.96 47.45 -0.96
CA GLU A 1025 5.89 48.26 -0.17
C GLU A 1025 7.21 47.51 0.10
N ASP A 1026 7.13 46.18 0.21
CA ASP A 1026 8.28 45.29 0.33
C ASP A 1026 8.11 44.09 -0.63
N PRO A 1027 8.39 44.28 -1.94
CA PRO A 1027 8.15 43.28 -2.97
C PRO A 1027 8.72 41.90 -2.67
N GLU A 1028 9.93 41.82 -2.11
CA GLU A 1028 10.58 40.55 -1.81
C GLU A 1028 9.95 39.79 -0.63
N SER A 1029 9.17 40.47 0.21
CA SER A 1029 8.40 39.84 1.29
C SER A 1029 7.06 39.23 0.82
N SER A 1030 6.68 39.44 -0.44
CA SER A 1030 5.44 38.92 -1.02
C SER A 1030 5.35 37.41 -0.86
N LEU A 1031 4.22 36.91 -0.36
CA LEU A 1031 4.00 35.45 -0.21
C LEU A 1031 4.13 34.73 -1.55
N LEU A 1032 3.80 35.40 -2.66
CA LEU A 1032 3.97 34.89 -4.03
C LEU A 1032 5.43 34.64 -4.43
N LEU A 1033 6.41 35.24 -3.73
CA LEU A 1033 7.85 35.00 -3.93
C LEU A 1033 8.45 34.13 -2.81
N VAL A 1034 8.03 34.34 -1.56
CA VAL A 1034 8.61 33.68 -0.39
C VAL A 1034 8.16 32.22 -0.26
N LYS A 1035 6.87 31.94 -0.47
CA LYS A 1035 6.35 30.57 -0.34
C LYS A 1035 6.93 29.66 -1.41
N PRO A 1036 6.93 30.01 -2.71
CA PRO A 1036 7.39 29.09 -3.74
C PRO A 1036 8.92 28.93 -3.81
N THR A 1037 9.69 29.70 -3.03
CA THR A 1037 11.14 29.51 -2.84
C THR A 1037 11.48 28.66 -1.59
N SER A 1038 10.48 28.20 -0.85
CA SER A 1038 10.63 27.48 0.42
C SER A 1038 10.06 26.05 0.34
N THR A 1039 10.59 25.13 1.15
CA THR A 1039 10.14 23.73 1.21
C THR A 1039 9.05 23.54 2.29
N ALA A 1040 8.41 22.37 2.31
CA ALA A 1040 7.49 21.97 3.38
C ALA A 1040 8.23 21.55 4.67
N GLU A 1041 9.56 21.49 4.65
CA GLU A 1041 10.38 20.89 5.71
C GLU A 1041 10.36 21.68 7.02
N THR A 1042 10.01 22.97 6.97
CA THR A 1042 9.85 23.80 8.17
C THR A 1042 8.43 23.79 8.74
N GLU A 1043 7.51 23.02 8.15
CA GLU A 1043 6.14 22.89 8.64
C GLU A 1043 6.11 22.09 9.95
N GLY A 1044 5.61 22.72 11.02
CA GLY A 1044 5.60 22.11 12.36
C GLY A 1044 6.91 22.20 13.14
N VAL A 1045 7.95 22.85 12.58
CA VAL A 1045 9.22 23.10 13.30
C VAL A 1045 9.05 24.30 14.24
N VAL A 1046 9.21 24.04 15.54
CA VAL A 1046 9.19 25.09 16.57
C VAL A 1046 10.30 26.10 16.30
N ASN A 1047 9.95 27.39 16.17
CA ASN A 1047 10.85 28.50 15.83
C ASN A 1047 11.44 28.51 14.40
N ALA A 1048 10.73 27.93 13.42
CA ALA A 1048 11.14 28.02 12.01
C ALA A 1048 11.29 29.48 11.52
N SER A 1049 12.45 29.79 10.95
CA SER A 1049 12.78 31.13 10.40
C SER A 1049 12.32 31.34 8.95
N LYS A 1050 11.89 30.27 8.26
CA LYS A 1050 11.41 30.30 6.87
C LYS A 1050 9.93 29.91 6.80
N ALA A 1051 9.17 30.62 5.98
CA ALA A 1051 7.78 30.29 5.72
C ALA A 1051 7.69 28.93 5.00
N ALA A 1052 7.08 27.94 5.65
CA ALA A 1052 6.87 26.64 5.02
C ALA A 1052 5.91 26.76 3.83
N HIS A 1053 6.15 25.98 2.78
CA HIS A 1053 5.23 25.85 1.66
C HIS A 1053 4.95 24.37 1.39
N GLY A 1054 3.73 23.93 1.70
CA GLY A 1054 3.30 22.55 1.53
C GLY A 1054 3.39 22.05 0.08
N GLY A 1055 3.32 22.98 -0.88
CA GLY A 1055 3.54 22.70 -2.30
C GLY A 1055 5.01 22.58 -2.71
N GLY A 1056 6.00 22.67 -1.81
CA GLY A 1056 7.42 22.58 -2.17
C GLY A 1056 7.96 23.77 -2.97
N VAL A 1057 9.21 23.69 -3.43
CA VAL A 1057 9.86 24.77 -4.18
C VAL A 1057 9.37 24.76 -5.63
N ARG A 1058 8.84 25.89 -6.12
CA ARG A 1058 8.38 26.09 -7.50
C ARG A 1058 9.44 26.78 -8.36
N PHE A 1059 10.23 27.68 -7.77
CA PHE A 1059 11.33 28.38 -8.41
C PHE A 1059 12.33 28.89 -7.36
N GLU A 1060 13.59 29.10 -7.75
CA GLU A 1060 14.66 29.54 -6.85
C GLU A 1060 14.73 31.07 -6.72
N LYS A 1061 15.23 31.57 -5.59
CA LYS A 1061 15.43 33.03 -5.42
C LYS A 1061 16.46 33.52 -6.45
N GLY A 1062 16.07 34.51 -7.25
CA GLY A 1062 16.90 35.08 -8.32
C GLY A 1062 16.83 34.37 -9.67
N SER A 1063 16.02 33.30 -9.79
CA SER A 1063 15.70 32.66 -11.07
C SER A 1063 14.94 33.60 -12.03
N PRO A 1064 14.91 33.31 -13.35
CA PRO A 1064 14.08 34.07 -14.30
C PRO A 1064 12.62 34.17 -13.87
N GLU A 1065 12.03 33.11 -13.33
CA GLU A 1065 10.67 33.04 -12.81
C GLU A 1065 10.48 33.98 -11.62
N TYR A 1066 11.39 33.91 -10.64
CA TYR A 1066 11.39 34.79 -9.47
C TYR A 1066 11.52 36.26 -9.86
N ASN A 1067 12.44 36.58 -10.77
CA ASN A 1067 12.66 37.94 -11.23
C ASN A 1067 11.49 38.45 -12.06
N THR A 1068 10.85 37.60 -12.86
CA THR A 1068 9.64 37.94 -13.63
C THR A 1068 8.50 38.36 -12.68
N ILE A 1069 8.25 37.58 -11.63
CA ILE A 1069 7.23 37.89 -10.63
C ILE A 1069 7.62 39.14 -9.82
N LEU A 1070 8.89 39.28 -9.45
CA LEU A 1070 9.39 40.43 -8.70
C LEU A 1070 9.28 41.74 -9.51
N ASN A 1071 9.61 41.70 -10.80
CA ASN A 1071 9.49 42.85 -11.71
C ASN A 1071 8.03 43.26 -11.89
N TRP A 1072 7.12 42.29 -11.99
CA TRP A 1072 5.68 42.55 -11.99
C TRP A 1072 5.24 43.29 -10.72
N ILE A 1073 5.63 42.82 -9.53
CA ILE A 1073 5.28 43.45 -8.25
C ILE A 1073 5.84 44.88 -8.16
N ARG A 1074 7.05 45.11 -8.69
CA ARG A 1074 7.70 46.43 -8.75
C ARG A 1074 7.10 47.37 -9.81
N GLY A 1075 6.15 46.91 -10.63
CA GLY A 1075 5.61 47.68 -11.74
C GLY A 1075 6.66 48.02 -12.80
N THR A 1076 7.72 47.20 -12.91
CA THR A 1076 8.80 47.39 -13.88
C THR A 1076 8.39 46.74 -15.19
N LYS A 1077 8.24 47.53 -16.25
CA LYS A 1077 8.04 47.00 -17.61
C LYS A 1077 9.37 46.44 -18.15
N PRO A 1078 9.36 45.44 -19.03
CA PRO A 1078 10.57 44.84 -19.60
C PRO A 1078 11.51 45.89 -20.19
#